data_AF-A0A964AKF5-F1
#
_entry.id   AF-A0A964AKF5-F1
#
_cell.length_a   1.000
_cell.length_b   1.000
_cell.length_c   1.000
_cell.angle_alpha   90.00
_cell.angle_beta   90.00
_cell.angle_gamma   90.00
#
_symmetry.space_group_name_H-M   'P 1'
#
loop_
_entity.id
_entity.type
_entity.pdbx_description
1 polymer ?
#
loop_
_entity_poly.entity_id
_entity_poly.type
_entity_poly.pdbx_seq_one_letter_code
_entity_poly.pdbx_strand_id
1 'polypeptide(L)'
;MNRRSLALLLALTLPSLAHAGQRVDGDFVRIGYEDGGTWNWSAQGIGLQTDFTGSGTWTDWTWPGAFWQQLTFAYTQNGTDYTYQGNAYSGTWDWTVSSEADNSTSSQAISTYQMNAGALGVVKTETWDVTGTVITVSFAVTNNGTSDMTDLIVMHGVDPDPDENAYSNPQTYIDSIDTDSDGIRDYVEAVGRRSGWTMGYGLCDPSTEEIGGANFNTSPTGTLYDFGGASRDFTLHWRHTESVLAPNDTVAFDFIVVLAETDTAAESLYTSSLGSCGACDGDGDGDLASTCGGTDCDDTDATVNTSATEVWYDGTDQDCDGASDYDADGDSFDSDAYGGTDCDDTDATVNTNGTEVWYDGTDQDCDGLSDYDADQDGYDSDLYGGTDCDDTRAGVRPGRAEVWYNGRDQDCDGWSDYDADYDGYDSDAYGGTDCDDTDASISPGATEVWYDGTDQDCDGSGDFDADGDGDDSDLYGGTDCDDADPSVNTSAAEIWYDGADQDCDGASDYDADTDGYDSDAYGGTDCDDADPSLNPGATETWYDGTDQDCDGASDYDADQDGYDSDAYGGDDCNDADAAVNIAATEAWYDGVDADCDGASDYDADADGFDSDLYGGTDCDDADAAVNTDAAESWYDGVDQDCDGLSDYDADGDGFDSASYGGDDCDDSNANTYPGAPDDPNDGVDNDCDGASESDRDGDGYDNTAFGGDDCDDANSSINPGAEEVWYDGVDQDCDGNDDDQDSDGYAVDTDCDDTDPDVYPGAPGWTEDCEEIVDTGTDDTGADDSSADDTGGSTDKGGCGEGCASSSSSSGASMFALLLAGLLLRRRRR
;
A
#
# COMPACT_ATOMS: atom_id res chain seq x y z
N MET A 1 68.56 -0.56 12.16
CA MET A 1 69.46 -1.31 13.07
C MET A 1 68.80 -1.41 14.45
N ASN A 2 69.40 -2.09 15.43
CA ASN A 2 68.71 -2.53 16.67
C ASN A 2 68.07 -1.43 17.54
N ARG A 3 66.94 -1.79 18.16
CA ARG A 3 66.32 -1.14 19.33
C ARG A 3 67.29 -0.94 20.51
N ARG A 4 67.02 0.05 21.37
CA ARG A 4 67.11 -0.08 22.84
C ARG A 4 66.08 0.82 23.55
N SER A 5 65.18 0.21 24.31
CA SER A 5 64.36 0.89 25.32
C SER A 5 65.13 0.91 26.65
N LEU A 6 64.79 1.85 27.53
CA LEU A 6 65.30 1.93 28.91
C LEU A 6 64.10 1.91 29.87
N ALA A 7 64.16 1.12 30.94
CA ALA A 7 63.12 1.06 31.96
C ALA A 7 63.73 1.41 33.32
N LEU A 8 63.05 2.29 34.06
CA LEU A 8 63.45 2.75 35.39
C LEU A 8 62.56 2.07 36.43
N LEU A 9 63.15 1.49 37.48
CA LEU A 9 62.40 0.76 38.50
C LEU A 9 62.21 1.62 39.75
N LEU A 10 61.01 2.12 39.96
CA LEU A 10 60.63 2.84 41.18
C LEU A 10 60.16 1.83 42.25
N ALA A 11 60.54 2.04 43.51
CA ALA A 11 60.22 1.13 44.60
C ALA A 11 59.08 1.68 45.46
N LEU A 12 57.87 1.11 45.33
CA LEU A 12 56.73 1.47 46.18
C LEU A 12 56.99 1.07 47.65
N THR A 13 56.64 1.96 48.56
CA THR A 13 56.43 1.65 49.97
C THR A 13 54.98 1.20 50.16
N LEU A 14 54.76 -0.03 50.64
CA LEU A 14 53.41 -0.51 50.98
C LEU A 14 52.82 0.34 52.12
N PRO A 15 51.52 0.72 52.06
CA PRO A 15 50.84 1.39 53.15
C PRO A 15 50.68 0.47 54.37
N SER A 16 50.44 1.07 55.53
CA SER A 16 50.06 0.34 56.75
C SER A 16 48.60 -0.09 56.70
N LEU A 17 48.32 -1.35 57.03
CA LEU A 17 46.96 -1.87 57.21
C LEU A 17 46.16 -1.02 58.20
N ALA A 18 44.90 -0.72 57.89
CA ALA A 18 43.94 -0.14 58.81
C ALA A 18 43.50 -1.20 59.84
N HIS A 19 43.86 -0.98 61.12
CA HIS A 19 43.58 -1.84 62.27
C HIS A 19 43.47 -0.95 63.53
N ALA A 20 42.35 -0.23 63.64
CA ALA A 20 42.02 0.62 64.79
C ALA A 20 40.66 0.29 65.40
N GLY A 21 39.66 -0.05 64.56
CA GLY A 21 38.26 -0.11 64.93
C GLY A 21 37.66 1.30 65.01
N GLN A 22 36.47 1.50 64.42
CA GLN A 22 35.78 2.78 64.46
C GLN A 22 34.56 2.77 65.39
N ARG A 23 34.00 3.95 65.66
CA ARG A 23 32.73 4.10 66.38
C ARG A 23 31.96 5.29 65.81
N VAL A 24 30.76 5.02 65.34
CA VAL A 24 29.79 6.03 64.91
C VAL A 24 28.85 6.35 66.08
N ASP A 25 28.56 7.63 66.30
CA ASP A 25 27.62 8.15 67.30
C ASP A 25 26.50 8.95 66.62
N GLY A 26 25.27 8.43 66.61
CA GLY A 26 24.05 9.21 66.36
C GLY A 26 23.44 9.74 67.68
N ASP A 27 22.35 10.51 67.58
CA ASP A 27 21.69 11.13 68.75
C ASP A 27 21.14 10.10 69.76
N PHE A 28 20.62 8.96 69.29
CA PHE A 28 20.01 7.93 70.14
C PHE A 28 20.68 6.55 70.09
N VAL A 29 21.45 6.27 69.03
CA VAL A 29 22.10 4.97 68.76
C VAL A 29 23.57 5.20 68.39
N ARG A 30 24.44 4.28 68.78
CA ARG A 30 25.85 4.27 68.40
C ARG A 30 26.34 2.83 68.22
N ILE A 31 27.23 2.60 67.27
CA ILE A 31 27.86 1.28 67.05
C ILE A 31 29.37 1.41 67.17
N GLY A 32 29.97 0.54 67.98
CA GLY A 32 31.40 0.25 67.94
C GLY A 32 31.71 -0.90 67.00
N TYR A 33 32.66 -0.69 66.10
CA TYR A 33 33.11 -1.64 65.09
C TYR A 33 34.47 -2.23 65.49
N GLU A 34 34.65 -3.53 65.31
CA GLU A 34 35.97 -4.17 65.43
C GLU A 34 36.78 -4.01 64.12
N ASP A 35 38.09 -4.26 64.16
CA ASP A 35 39.03 -4.22 63.02
C ASP A 35 38.61 -5.11 61.80
N GLY A 36 37.52 -5.89 61.91
CA GLY A 36 36.89 -6.66 60.85
C GLY A 36 35.62 -6.06 60.22
N GLY A 37 35.16 -4.87 60.65
CA GLY A 37 33.94 -4.22 60.14
C GLY A 37 32.61 -4.77 60.68
N THR A 38 32.66 -5.40 61.86
CA THR A 38 31.50 -5.99 62.55
C THR A 38 31.10 -5.21 63.81
N TRP A 39 29.81 -5.17 64.14
CA TRP A 39 29.15 -4.39 65.21
C TRP A 39 29.49 -4.84 66.67
N ASN A 40 30.76 -5.06 66.99
CA ASN A 40 31.23 -5.45 68.32
C ASN A 40 32.70 -5.03 68.54
N TRP A 41 32.96 -3.84 69.05
CA TRP A 41 34.32 -3.45 69.45
C TRP A 41 34.70 -4.04 70.81
N SER A 42 35.07 -5.33 70.83
CA SER A 42 35.30 -6.09 72.06
C SER A 42 36.38 -5.49 72.97
N ALA A 43 37.37 -4.82 72.38
CA ALA A 43 38.48 -4.16 73.07
C ALA A 43 38.03 -2.95 73.92
N GLN A 44 36.95 -2.25 73.52
CA GLN A 44 36.38 -1.14 74.29
C GLN A 44 35.15 -1.56 75.12
N GLY A 45 34.52 -2.69 74.79
CA GLY A 45 33.22 -3.08 75.36
C GLY A 45 32.10 -2.20 74.83
N ILE A 46 32.05 -2.03 73.50
CA ILE A 46 31.06 -1.23 72.78
C ILE A 46 30.67 -1.98 71.50
N GLY A 47 29.48 -2.58 71.47
CA GLY A 47 28.84 -2.98 70.21
C GLY A 47 27.77 -1.97 69.81
N LEU A 48 26.57 -2.45 69.46
CA LEU A 48 25.38 -1.62 69.30
C LEU A 48 24.85 -1.16 70.66
N GLN A 49 24.89 0.15 70.91
CA GLN A 49 24.44 0.78 72.16
C GLN A 49 23.44 1.91 71.91
N THR A 50 22.54 2.14 72.86
CA THR A 50 21.39 3.04 72.70
C THR A 50 21.11 3.88 73.95
N ASP A 51 20.86 5.18 73.80
CA ASP A 51 20.36 6.09 74.87
C ASP A 51 19.05 6.78 74.44
N PHE A 52 18.04 5.96 74.22
CA PHE A 52 16.66 6.34 73.88
C PHE A 52 15.97 7.31 74.87
N THR A 53 16.64 7.70 75.95
CA THR A 53 16.13 8.68 76.92
C THR A 53 16.81 10.06 76.84
N GLY A 54 17.82 10.22 75.96
CA GLY A 54 18.62 11.44 75.85
C GLY A 54 19.30 11.81 77.18
N SER A 55 19.73 10.81 77.95
CA SER A 55 20.13 10.95 79.36
C SER A 55 21.64 11.04 79.60
N GLY A 56 22.43 10.75 78.57
CA GLY A 56 23.85 10.37 78.65
C GLY A 56 24.09 8.91 79.05
N THR A 57 23.05 8.06 79.15
CA THR A 57 23.14 6.70 79.74
C THR A 57 22.89 5.62 78.69
N TRP A 58 23.95 5.27 77.98
CA TRP A 58 23.95 4.25 76.93
C TRP A 58 23.76 2.84 77.50
N THR A 59 22.81 2.11 76.93
CA THR A 59 22.58 0.68 77.16
C THR A 59 23.21 -0.11 76.02
N ASP A 60 24.18 -0.98 76.30
CA ASP A 60 24.72 -1.91 75.31
C ASP A 60 23.76 -3.09 75.14
N TRP A 61 23.39 -3.41 73.91
CA TRP A 61 22.63 -4.62 73.60
C TRP A 61 23.56 -5.83 73.46
N THR A 62 24.83 -5.60 73.12
CA THR A 62 25.85 -6.65 73.01
C THR A 62 26.32 -7.07 74.40
N TRP A 63 25.99 -8.30 74.79
CA TRP A 63 26.42 -8.82 76.09
C TRP A 63 27.86 -9.34 76.03
N PRO A 64 28.76 -8.99 76.97
CA PRO A 64 30.18 -9.38 76.89
C PRO A 64 30.40 -10.90 76.93
N GLY A 65 30.60 -11.50 75.75
CA GLY A 65 30.93 -12.93 75.57
C GLY A 65 29.83 -13.80 74.98
N ALA A 66 28.85 -13.22 74.27
CA ALA A 66 27.91 -13.94 73.40
C ALA A 66 28.21 -13.65 71.90
N PHE A 67 27.59 -14.41 70.99
CA PHE A 67 27.65 -14.12 69.56
C PHE A 67 26.61 -13.02 69.24
N TRP A 68 27.02 -11.89 68.67
CA TRP A 68 26.09 -10.79 68.33
C TRP A 68 25.81 -10.67 66.83
N GLN A 69 26.84 -10.64 65.99
CA GLN A 69 26.71 -10.50 64.55
C GLN A 69 27.50 -11.59 63.82
N GLN A 70 26.92 -12.07 62.72
CA GLN A 70 27.53 -12.96 61.75
C GLN A 70 27.45 -12.30 60.37
N LEU A 71 28.62 -12.05 59.76
CA LEU A 71 28.72 -11.66 58.35
C LEU A 71 29.39 -12.80 57.59
N THR A 72 28.76 -13.25 56.52
CA THR A 72 29.26 -14.35 55.68
C THR A 72 29.20 -13.96 54.21
N PHE A 73 30.31 -14.13 53.52
CA PHE A 73 30.40 -14.10 52.06
C PHE A 73 30.67 -15.52 51.56
N ALA A 74 29.97 -15.99 50.54
CA ALA A 74 30.26 -17.25 49.87
C ALA A 74 30.03 -17.13 48.36
N TYR A 75 30.78 -17.87 47.57
CA TYR A 75 30.65 -17.91 46.12
C TYR A 75 31.33 -19.17 45.58
N THR A 76 30.94 -19.64 44.40
CA THR A 76 31.65 -20.69 43.67
C THR A 76 32.48 -20.04 42.55
N GLN A 77 33.77 -20.40 42.44
CA GLN A 77 34.66 -19.87 41.39
C GLN A 77 35.50 -21.02 40.83
N ASN A 78 35.51 -21.17 39.50
CA ASN A 78 36.09 -22.33 38.80
C ASN A 78 35.63 -23.71 39.33
N GLY A 79 34.40 -23.81 39.85
CA GLY A 79 33.87 -25.04 40.46
C GLY A 79 34.51 -25.42 41.79
N THR A 80 35.06 -24.42 42.51
CA THR A 80 35.48 -24.54 43.92
C THR A 80 34.64 -23.58 44.75
N ASP A 81 34.05 -24.09 45.83
CA ASP A 81 33.21 -23.29 46.73
C ASP A 81 34.09 -22.56 47.75
N TYR A 82 33.90 -21.25 47.87
CA TYR A 82 34.55 -20.37 48.82
C TYR A 82 33.55 -19.89 49.86
N THR A 83 34.00 -19.69 51.10
CA THR A 83 33.18 -19.15 52.18
C THR A 83 34.11 -18.44 53.17
N TYR A 84 33.82 -17.17 53.43
CA TYR A 84 34.56 -16.27 54.30
C TYR A 84 33.63 -15.75 55.38
N GLN A 85 34.01 -15.89 56.65
CA GLN A 85 33.13 -15.62 57.79
C GLN A 85 33.79 -14.64 58.76
N GLY A 86 33.00 -13.68 59.26
CA GLY A 86 33.35 -12.79 60.35
C GLY A 86 32.36 -12.97 61.49
N ASN A 87 32.87 -13.23 62.69
CA ASN A 87 32.04 -13.50 63.86
C ASN A 87 32.57 -12.78 65.10
N ALA A 88 31.71 -11.95 65.68
CA ALA A 88 32.00 -11.10 66.84
C ALA A 88 32.51 -11.86 68.08
N TYR A 89 32.16 -13.15 68.27
CA TYR A 89 32.56 -13.93 69.44
C TYR A 89 34.02 -14.41 69.38
N SER A 90 34.56 -14.65 68.18
CA SER A 90 35.91 -15.19 68.01
C SER A 90 37.00 -14.12 67.91
N GLY A 91 36.65 -12.87 67.61
CA GLY A 91 37.61 -11.81 67.28
C GLY A 91 38.46 -12.17 66.06
N THR A 92 37.86 -12.91 65.12
CA THR A 92 38.51 -13.37 63.89
C THR A 92 37.53 -13.35 62.72
N TRP A 93 38.02 -12.87 61.59
CA TRP A 93 37.33 -12.82 60.31
C TRP A 93 38.27 -13.37 59.23
N ASP A 94 37.71 -14.05 58.22
CA ASP A 94 38.52 -14.71 57.18
C ASP A 94 39.02 -13.75 56.07
N TRP A 95 38.77 -12.44 56.20
CA TRP A 95 39.21 -11.38 55.30
C TRP A 95 40.34 -10.51 55.87
N THR A 96 40.86 -9.60 55.05
CA THR A 96 41.75 -8.51 55.48
C THR A 96 41.06 -7.17 55.22
N VAL A 97 40.97 -6.31 56.23
CA VAL A 97 40.55 -4.92 56.04
C VAL A 97 41.73 -4.13 55.45
N SER A 98 41.52 -3.50 54.29
CA SER A 98 42.50 -2.67 53.61
C SER A 98 42.41 -1.20 54.04
N SER A 99 41.19 -0.70 54.25
CA SER A 99 40.92 0.61 54.84
C SER A 99 39.67 0.58 55.72
N GLU A 100 39.63 1.44 56.72
CA GLU A 100 38.43 1.77 57.50
C GLU A 100 38.38 3.30 57.62
N ALA A 101 37.20 3.88 57.44
CA ALA A 101 37.00 5.33 57.42
C ALA A 101 35.68 5.72 58.10
N ASP A 102 35.75 6.79 58.89
CA ASP A 102 34.59 7.56 59.34
C ASP A 102 34.43 8.73 58.35
N ASN A 103 33.44 8.60 57.48
CA ASN A 103 33.12 9.54 56.41
C ASN A 103 31.97 10.48 56.80
N SER A 104 31.63 10.56 58.10
CA SER A 104 30.49 11.33 58.60
C SER A 104 30.57 12.82 58.25
N THR A 105 29.45 13.35 57.76
CA THR A 105 29.29 14.77 57.39
C THR A 105 28.65 15.56 58.54
N SER A 106 28.29 16.83 58.31
CA SER A 106 27.48 17.61 59.26
C SER A 106 26.00 17.21 59.31
N SER A 107 25.57 16.27 58.47
CA SER A 107 24.15 15.96 58.19
C SER A 107 23.81 14.48 58.09
N GLN A 108 24.81 13.58 58.01
CA GLN A 108 24.68 12.12 58.06
C GLN A 108 25.92 11.55 58.76
N ALA A 109 25.77 10.41 59.43
CA ALA A 109 26.92 9.66 59.92
C ALA A 109 27.20 8.46 58.98
N ILE A 110 28.47 8.23 58.64
CA ILE A 110 28.86 7.28 57.58
C ILE A 110 30.10 6.50 58.02
N SER A 111 30.00 5.17 58.07
CA SER A 111 31.10 4.25 58.37
C SER A 111 31.42 3.38 57.16
N THR A 112 32.61 3.50 56.60
CA THR A 112 33.07 2.71 55.44
C THR A 112 34.18 1.73 55.84
N TYR A 113 34.11 0.50 55.34
CA TYR A 113 35.09 -0.58 55.52
C TYR A 113 35.39 -1.26 54.18
N GLN A 114 36.65 -1.17 53.72
CA GLN A 114 37.11 -1.92 52.55
C GLN A 114 37.77 -3.24 53.01
N MET A 115 37.24 -4.36 52.53
CA MET A 115 37.61 -5.73 52.90
C MET A 115 38.06 -6.51 51.67
N ASN A 116 39.00 -7.43 51.86
CA ASN A 116 39.53 -8.29 50.81
C ASN A 116 39.61 -9.76 51.28
N ALA A 117 39.02 -10.68 50.52
CA ALA A 117 38.89 -12.11 50.84
C ALA A 117 39.11 -13.00 49.61
N GLY A 118 40.35 -13.46 49.40
CA GLY A 118 40.68 -14.32 48.25
C GLY A 118 40.62 -13.56 46.93
N ALA A 119 39.53 -13.76 46.18
CA ALA A 119 39.21 -13.00 44.97
C ALA A 119 38.13 -11.93 45.19
N LEU A 120 37.56 -11.85 46.41
CA LEU A 120 36.51 -10.90 46.76
C LEU A 120 37.12 -9.57 47.22
N GLY A 121 36.72 -8.47 46.59
CA GLY A 121 36.73 -7.14 47.20
C GLY A 121 35.34 -6.81 47.73
N VAL A 122 35.25 -6.13 48.86
CA VAL A 122 33.98 -5.64 49.41
C VAL A 122 34.20 -4.25 49.99
N VAL A 123 33.42 -3.26 49.59
CA VAL A 123 33.26 -2.01 50.32
C VAL A 123 31.93 -2.07 51.04
N LYS A 124 31.96 -2.12 52.37
CA LYS A 124 30.78 -2.03 53.23
C LYS A 124 30.64 -0.59 53.71
N THR A 125 29.53 0.06 53.39
CA THR A 125 29.20 1.41 53.87
C THR A 125 27.96 1.33 54.74
N GLU A 126 27.93 2.08 55.84
CA GLU A 126 26.76 2.19 56.70
C GLU A 126 26.42 3.67 56.86
N THR A 127 25.29 4.08 56.28
CA THR A 127 24.83 5.48 56.21
C THR A 127 23.61 5.66 57.10
N TRP A 128 23.66 6.66 57.99
CA TRP A 128 22.74 6.82 59.11
C TRP A 128 21.90 8.10 58.97
N ASP A 129 20.63 8.03 59.39
CA ASP A 129 19.87 9.24 59.71
C ASP A 129 20.52 9.98 60.90
N VAL A 130 20.30 11.31 61.02
CA VAL A 130 20.88 12.12 62.11
C VAL A 130 20.51 11.62 63.52
N THR A 131 19.41 10.87 63.62
CA THR A 131 18.89 10.29 64.85
C THR A 131 19.53 8.94 65.22
N GLY A 132 20.15 8.25 64.26
CA GLY A 132 20.65 6.88 64.37
C GLY A 132 19.57 5.79 64.46
N THR A 133 18.34 6.13 64.09
CA THR A 133 17.16 5.23 64.12
C THR A 133 16.94 4.47 62.81
N VAL A 134 17.57 4.94 61.72
CA VAL A 134 17.59 4.29 60.41
C VAL A 134 19.05 4.20 59.94
N ILE A 135 19.46 3.00 59.54
CA ILE A 135 20.80 2.71 59.00
C ILE A 135 20.61 1.97 57.69
N THR A 136 20.99 2.57 56.56
CA THR A 136 21.20 1.83 55.30
C THR A 136 22.55 1.12 55.40
N VAL A 137 22.58 -0.20 55.20
CA VAL A 137 23.79 -1.03 55.21
C VAL A 137 24.05 -1.49 53.78
N SER A 138 25.02 -0.86 53.14
CA SER A 138 25.41 -1.04 51.75
C SER A 138 26.61 -1.97 51.62
N PHE A 139 26.64 -2.76 50.55
CA PHE A 139 27.82 -3.51 50.11
C PHE A 139 28.02 -3.35 48.61
N ALA A 140 29.15 -2.75 48.20
CA ALA A 140 29.69 -2.90 46.85
C ALA A 140 30.66 -4.10 46.85
N VAL A 141 30.36 -5.14 46.08
CA VAL A 141 31.14 -6.39 46.03
C VAL A 141 31.79 -6.56 44.66
N THR A 142 33.12 -6.55 44.62
CA THR A 142 33.94 -6.64 43.40
C THR A 142 34.57 -8.02 43.24
N ASN A 143 34.50 -8.61 42.04
CA ASN A 143 35.27 -9.80 41.71
C ASN A 143 36.70 -9.43 41.28
N ASN A 144 37.58 -9.17 42.27
CA ASN A 144 39.04 -8.98 42.11
C ASN A 144 39.78 -10.26 41.62
N GLY A 145 39.06 -11.24 41.06
CA GLY A 145 39.59 -12.47 40.49
C GLY A 145 39.95 -12.36 39.00
N THR A 146 40.03 -13.52 38.33
CA THR A 146 40.32 -13.62 36.88
C THR A 146 39.38 -14.62 36.18
N SER A 147 38.23 -14.86 36.81
CA SER A 147 37.17 -15.78 36.37
C SER A 147 35.90 -15.46 37.15
N ASP A 148 34.75 -15.65 36.52
CA ASP A 148 33.42 -15.40 37.07
C ASP A 148 33.25 -16.04 38.47
N MET A 149 32.67 -15.28 39.40
CA MET A 149 32.06 -15.84 40.61
C MET A 149 30.62 -16.19 40.26
N THR A 150 30.17 -17.41 40.57
CA THR A 150 28.77 -17.81 40.49
C THR A 150 28.22 -18.07 41.88
N ASP A 151 26.90 -18.00 42.03
CA ASP A 151 26.21 -18.33 43.27
C ASP A 151 26.77 -17.49 44.46
N LEU A 152 27.00 -16.20 44.22
CA LEU A 152 27.46 -15.25 45.25
C LEU A 152 26.34 -15.05 46.26
N ILE A 153 26.64 -15.28 47.53
CA ILE A 153 25.73 -15.07 48.66
C ILE A 153 26.42 -14.19 49.68
N VAL A 154 25.79 -13.07 50.02
CA VAL A 154 26.17 -12.23 51.15
C VAL A 154 25.06 -12.31 52.18
N MET A 155 25.41 -12.71 53.41
CA MET A 155 24.46 -12.90 54.50
C MET A 155 24.89 -12.10 55.73
N HIS A 156 24.00 -11.24 56.20
CA HIS A 156 24.16 -10.44 57.41
C HIS A 156 23.12 -10.89 58.44
N GLY A 157 23.58 -11.39 59.58
CA GLY A 157 22.70 -11.84 60.65
C GLY A 157 23.10 -11.27 62.02
N VAL A 158 22.11 -10.99 62.86
CA VAL A 158 22.28 -10.50 64.24
C VAL A 158 21.39 -11.23 65.24
N ASP A 159 21.87 -11.32 66.47
CA ASP A 159 21.08 -11.72 67.64
C ASP A 159 20.52 -10.47 68.34
N PRO A 160 19.19 -10.24 68.34
CA PRO A 160 18.60 -9.06 68.96
C PRO A 160 18.37 -9.17 70.49
N ASP A 161 18.58 -10.32 71.15
CA ASP A 161 18.45 -10.49 72.62
C ASP A 161 19.39 -11.61 73.15
N PRO A 162 20.73 -11.40 73.17
CA PRO A 162 21.75 -12.41 73.47
C PRO A 162 21.79 -12.84 74.95
N ASP A 163 20.73 -13.51 75.39
CA ASP A 163 20.38 -13.80 76.80
C ASP A 163 20.71 -15.25 77.24
N GLU A 164 21.00 -16.14 76.28
CA GLU A 164 20.92 -17.62 76.27
C GLU A 164 20.91 -18.37 77.62
N ASN A 165 21.73 -17.98 78.60
CA ASN A 165 21.96 -18.73 79.84
C ASN A 165 21.81 -17.93 81.17
N ALA A 166 21.49 -16.64 81.16
CA ALA A 166 21.57 -15.82 82.39
C ALA A 166 20.24 -15.73 83.19
N TYR A 167 19.08 -15.67 82.54
CA TYR A 167 17.83 -15.21 83.18
C TYR A 167 16.59 -16.12 82.99
N SER A 168 16.79 -17.38 82.59
CA SER A 168 15.82 -18.48 82.63
C SER A 168 14.49 -18.32 81.86
N ASN A 169 14.40 -17.35 80.93
CA ASN A 169 13.32 -17.23 79.95
C ASN A 169 13.80 -16.46 78.69
N PRO A 170 14.56 -17.11 77.79
CA PRO A 170 15.03 -16.52 76.54
C PRO A 170 13.86 -16.51 75.54
N GLN A 171 13.34 -15.31 75.26
CA GLN A 171 12.02 -15.12 74.62
C GLN A 171 11.92 -13.75 73.94
N THR A 172 12.67 -13.60 72.85
CA THR A 172 12.35 -12.70 71.74
C THR A 172 11.07 -13.13 71.03
N TYR A 173 10.47 -12.22 70.28
CA TYR A 173 9.38 -12.48 69.33
C TYR A 173 9.88 -12.04 67.96
N ILE A 174 9.90 -12.95 67.00
CA ILE A 174 10.31 -12.65 65.62
C ILE A 174 9.11 -12.84 64.71
N ASP A 175 8.87 -11.88 63.83
CA ASP A 175 7.86 -11.94 62.78
C ASP A 175 8.47 -11.46 61.46
N SER A 176 8.06 -12.09 60.35
CA SER A 176 8.45 -11.65 59.00
C SER A 176 7.20 -11.27 58.22
N ILE A 177 7.15 -10.02 57.81
CA ILE A 177 5.98 -9.32 57.29
C ILE A 177 6.11 -9.19 55.76
N ASP A 178 4.96 -9.16 55.12
CA ASP A 178 4.71 -8.85 53.72
C ASP A 178 3.97 -7.50 53.76
N THR A 179 4.72 -6.40 53.74
CA THR A 179 4.24 -5.07 54.16
C THR A 179 3.49 -4.33 53.05
N ASP A 180 3.72 -4.66 51.77
CA ASP A 180 2.90 -4.16 50.65
C ASP A 180 1.80 -5.13 50.16
N SER A 181 1.84 -6.40 50.61
CA SER A 181 0.92 -7.50 50.26
C SER A 181 1.05 -8.07 48.85
N ASP A 182 2.23 -8.05 48.22
CA ASP A 182 2.51 -8.72 46.94
C ASP A 182 2.68 -10.26 47.08
N GLY A 183 3.05 -10.75 48.27
CA GLY A 183 3.27 -12.17 48.58
C GLY A 183 4.74 -12.58 48.81
N ILE A 184 5.68 -11.66 48.65
CA ILE A 184 7.07 -11.75 49.11
C ILE A 184 7.13 -11.24 50.56
N ARG A 185 8.23 -11.46 51.28
CA ARG A 185 8.44 -10.88 52.63
C ARG A 185 9.60 -9.91 52.55
N ASP A 186 9.29 -8.63 52.70
CA ASP A 186 10.18 -7.47 52.53
C ASP A 186 10.67 -6.91 53.87
N TYR A 187 9.98 -7.20 54.98
CA TYR A 187 10.36 -6.79 56.33
C TYR A 187 10.45 -7.96 57.35
N VAL A 188 11.44 -7.96 58.25
CA VAL A 188 11.52 -8.90 59.40
C VAL A 188 11.96 -8.16 60.65
N GLU A 189 11.29 -8.41 61.77
CA GLU A 189 11.58 -7.73 63.02
C GLU A 189 11.67 -8.65 64.24
N ALA A 190 12.35 -8.14 65.28
CA ALA A 190 12.43 -8.76 66.59
C ALA A 190 12.08 -7.77 67.71
N VAL A 191 11.01 -8.07 68.45
CA VAL A 191 10.56 -7.23 69.57
C VAL A 191 11.35 -7.58 70.84
N GLY A 192 12.29 -6.70 71.20
CA GLY A 192 13.20 -6.87 72.34
C GLY A 192 12.49 -6.74 73.68
N ARG A 193 12.15 -7.89 74.29
CA ARG A 193 11.30 -7.96 75.51
C ARG A 193 11.90 -7.31 76.77
N ARG A 194 13.17 -6.91 76.74
CA ARG A 194 13.88 -6.26 77.88
C ARG A 194 14.52 -4.93 77.55
N SER A 195 14.98 -4.71 76.33
CA SER A 195 15.30 -3.37 75.82
C SER A 195 14.03 -2.51 75.75
N GLY A 196 12.90 -3.11 75.43
CA GLY A 196 11.62 -2.43 75.24
C GLY A 196 11.51 -1.72 73.89
N TRP A 197 12.31 -2.16 72.92
CA TRP A 197 12.46 -1.61 71.58
C TRP A 197 12.52 -2.76 70.57
N THR A 198 12.08 -2.50 69.35
CA THR A 198 12.13 -3.40 68.20
C THR A 198 13.33 -3.08 67.32
N MET A 199 14.00 -4.11 66.82
CA MET A 199 14.94 -4.03 65.69
C MET A 199 14.30 -4.69 64.47
N GLY A 200 14.32 -4.03 63.32
CA GLY A 200 13.83 -4.56 62.06
C GLY A 200 14.85 -4.46 60.92
N TYR A 201 14.82 -5.43 60.02
CA TYR A 201 15.56 -5.47 58.75
C TYR A 201 14.54 -5.40 57.61
N GLY A 202 14.76 -4.53 56.64
CA GLY A 202 13.94 -4.41 55.43
C GLY A 202 14.78 -4.49 54.15
N LEU A 203 14.23 -5.13 53.11
CA LEU A 203 14.87 -5.27 51.80
C LEU A 203 14.88 -3.96 51.04
N CYS A 204 15.91 -3.75 50.20
CA CYS A 204 15.88 -2.75 49.13
C CYS A 204 15.47 -3.36 47.78
N ASP A 205 15.88 -4.60 47.49
CA ASP A 205 15.42 -5.36 46.32
C ASP A 205 14.84 -6.73 46.71
N PRO A 206 13.50 -6.89 46.78
CA PRO A 206 12.86 -8.18 47.05
C PRO A 206 13.00 -9.22 45.92
N SER A 207 13.67 -8.90 44.80
CA SER A 207 13.91 -9.85 43.70
C SER A 207 15.22 -10.63 43.81
N THR A 208 16.27 -10.06 44.41
CA THR A 208 17.57 -10.72 44.68
C THR A 208 17.82 -11.00 46.16
N GLU A 209 16.99 -10.49 47.08
CA GLU A 209 17.20 -10.58 48.52
C GLU A 209 16.17 -11.46 49.28
N GLU A 210 16.58 -11.95 50.45
CA GLU A 210 15.79 -12.80 51.33
C GLU A 210 15.98 -12.42 52.81
N ILE A 211 14.91 -12.51 53.59
CA ILE A 211 14.91 -12.28 55.04
C ILE A 211 14.13 -13.34 55.84
N GLY A 212 14.48 -13.43 57.13
CA GLY A 212 13.73 -14.19 58.12
C GLY A 212 14.54 -14.54 59.37
N GLY A 213 13.93 -15.33 60.25
CA GLY A 213 14.59 -15.84 61.45
C GLY A 213 15.41 -17.11 61.19
N ALA A 214 16.60 -17.22 61.77
CA ALA A 214 17.43 -18.42 61.72
C ALA A 214 18.02 -18.80 63.10
N ASN A 215 18.65 -19.96 63.22
CA ASN A 215 19.49 -20.25 64.39
C ASN A 215 20.83 -19.55 64.18
N PHE A 216 21.46 -19.00 65.24
CA PHE A 216 22.81 -18.42 65.14
C PHE A 216 23.80 -19.45 64.57
N ASN A 217 24.06 -19.37 63.26
CA ASN A 217 24.98 -20.24 62.54
C ASN A 217 25.43 -19.54 61.25
N THR A 218 26.51 -20.04 60.68
CA THR A 218 27.27 -19.32 59.64
C THR A 218 26.99 -19.80 58.21
N SER A 219 26.02 -20.69 58.01
CA SER A 219 25.67 -21.28 56.72
C SER A 219 24.87 -20.30 55.84
N PRO A 220 25.45 -19.74 54.75
CA PRO A 220 24.77 -18.74 53.93
C PRO A 220 23.57 -19.32 53.17
N THR A 221 23.61 -20.62 52.85
CA THR A 221 22.51 -21.39 52.23
C THR A 221 21.47 -21.91 53.24
N GLY A 222 21.40 -21.33 54.44
CA GLY A 222 20.42 -21.73 55.46
C GLY A 222 18.99 -21.33 55.06
N THR A 223 18.01 -22.18 55.36
CA THR A 223 16.59 -21.80 55.26
C THR A 223 16.28 -20.70 56.28
N LEU A 224 15.77 -19.57 55.82
CA LEU A 224 15.22 -18.52 56.67
C LEU A 224 13.74 -18.84 56.96
N TYR A 225 13.29 -18.61 58.19
CA TYR A 225 11.96 -19.01 58.64
C TYR A 225 11.12 -17.79 59.01
N ASP A 226 9.83 -17.85 58.65
CA ASP A 226 8.79 -17.17 59.40
C ASP A 226 8.50 -17.93 60.71
N PHE A 227 8.21 -17.19 61.78
CA PHE A 227 7.75 -17.74 63.05
C PHE A 227 6.35 -17.25 63.46
N GLY A 228 5.70 -16.34 62.73
CA GLY A 228 4.34 -15.88 63.02
C GLY A 228 4.19 -15.28 64.42
N GLY A 229 5.12 -14.41 64.79
CA GLY A 229 5.24 -13.81 66.12
C GLY A 229 5.47 -14.82 67.26
N ALA A 230 5.90 -16.05 66.97
CA ALA A 230 6.11 -17.08 67.99
C ALA A 230 7.40 -16.85 68.78
N SER A 231 7.29 -16.83 70.11
CA SER A 231 8.42 -16.50 70.96
C SER A 231 9.53 -17.57 70.95
N ARG A 232 10.72 -17.18 70.47
CA ARG A 232 11.85 -18.05 70.14
C ARG A 232 13.16 -17.27 70.19
N ASP A 233 14.20 -17.92 70.72
CA ASP A 233 15.58 -17.45 70.83
C ASP A 233 16.35 -17.74 69.52
N PHE A 234 16.26 -16.82 68.56
CA PHE A 234 16.67 -16.97 67.15
C PHE A 234 17.25 -15.63 66.63
N THR A 235 18.07 -15.66 65.58
CA THR A 235 18.70 -14.49 64.95
C THR A 235 17.84 -13.91 63.83
N LEU A 236 17.88 -12.59 63.63
CA LEU A 236 17.45 -11.92 62.39
C LEU A 236 18.51 -12.13 61.32
N HIS A 237 18.10 -12.44 60.09
CA HIS A 237 18.99 -12.57 58.93
C HIS A 237 18.41 -11.84 57.72
N TRP A 238 19.30 -11.15 57.02
CA TRP A 238 19.16 -10.73 55.62
C TRP A 238 20.20 -11.48 54.77
N ARG A 239 19.87 -11.71 53.49
CA ARG A 239 20.71 -12.35 52.49
C ARG A 239 20.45 -11.70 51.12
N HIS A 240 21.49 -11.27 50.42
CA HIS A 240 21.47 -11.04 48.98
C HIS A 240 22.07 -12.23 48.23
N THR A 241 21.58 -12.53 47.02
CA THR A 241 22.18 -13.52 46.11
C THR A 241 22.35 -13.00 44.69
N GLU A 242 23.59 -13.00 44.17
CA GLU A 242 23.88 -12.77 42.76
C GLU A 242 24.26 -14.10 42.06
N SER A 243 23.70 -14.30 40.88
CA SER A 243 23.90 -15.45 40.02
C SER A 243 25.30 -15.54 39.41
N VAL A 244 25.83 -14.45 38.84
CA VAL A 244 27.13 -14.36 38.16
C VAL A 244 27.72 -12.95 38.26
N LEU A 245 28.94 -12.83 38.77
CA LEU A 245 29.73 -11.59 38.79
C LEU A 245 31.04 -11.81 38.01
N ALA A 246 31.25 -11.14 36.87
CA ALA A 246 32.41 -11.38 36.01
C ALA A 246 33.67 -10.65 36.54
N PRO A 247 34.88 -10.90 35.98
CA PRO A 247 36.12 -10.39 36.57
C PRO A 247 36.24 -8.86 36.47
N ASN A 248 36.52 -8.23 37.62
CA ASN A 248 36.54 -6.79 37.89
C ASN A 248 35.15 -6.11 37.92
N ASP A 249 34.07 -6.81 37.59
CA ASP A 249 32.71 -6.32 37.83
C ASP A 249 32.48 -6.09 39.32
N THR A 250 31.69 -5.06 39.64
CA THR A 250 31.16 -4.79 40.97
C THR A 250 29.64 -4.84 40.92
N VAL A 251 29.02 -5.43 41.95
CA VAL A 251 27.58 -5.34 42.20
C VAL A 251 27.36 -4.63 43.53
N ALA A 252 26.45 -3.66 43.58
CA ALA A 252 26.06 -2.94 44.78
C ALA A 252 24.66 -3.39 45.23
N PHE A 253 24.46 -3.53 46.54
CA PHE A 253 23.16 -3.83 47.15
C PHE A 253 23.09 -3.33 48.60
N ASP A 254 21.88 -3.03 49.04
CA ASP A 254 21.56 -2.31 50.27
C ASP A 254 20.50 -3.04 51.09
N PHE A 255 20.52 -2.90 52.41
CA PHE A 255 19.34 -3.20 53.22
C PHE A 255 19.19 -2.22 54.39
N ILE A 256 17.95 -1.99 54.80
CA ILE A 256 17.62 -1.00 55.83
C ILE A 256 17.50 -1.67 57.18
N VAL A 257 18.18 -1.14 58.20
CA VAL A 257 18.02 -1.53 59.61
C VAL A 257 17.37 -0.39 60.38
N VAL A 258 16.30 -0.71 61.12
CA VAL A 258 15.47 0.26 61.86
C VAL A 258 15.34 -0.08 63.34
N LEU A 259 15.26 0.95 64.18
CA LEU A 259 15.16 0.84 65.65
C LEU A 259 14.05 1.75 66.21
N ALA A 260 13.01 1.17 66.84
CA ALA A 260 11.87 1.93 67.37
C ALA A 260 11.27 1.39 68.69
N GLU A 261 10.47 2.19 69.41
CA GLU A 261 9.81 1.80 70.68
C GLU A 261 8.82 0.63 70.54
N THR A 262 8.32 0.36 69.32
CA THR A 262 7.28 -0.63 69.03
C THR A 262 7.42 -1.18 67.62
N ASP A 263 7.01 -2.43 67.42
CA ASP A 263 6.69 -3.08 66.14
C ASP A 263 6.22 -2.11 65.03
N THR A 264 5.03 -1.55 65.23
CA THR A 264 4.31 -0.62 64.35
C THR A 264 5.10 0.65 64.00
N ALA A 265 6.09 1.02 64.82
CA ALA A 265 6.93 2.19 64.59
C ALA A 265 8.23 1.83 63.84
N ALA A 266 8.72 0.60 63.96
CA ALA A 266 9.86 0.11 63.20
C ALA A 266 9.45 -0.16 61.74
N GLU A 267 8.31 -0.85 61.52
CA GLU A 267 7.69 -1.01 60.20
C GLU A 267 7.41 0.36 59.52
N SER A 268 6.91 1.33 60.28
CA SER A 268 6.67 2.69 59.79
C SER A 268 7.94 3.50 59.50
N LEU A 269 9.08 3.18 60.12
CA LEU A 269 10.37 3.77 59.77
C LEU A 269 10.88 3.15 58.46
N TYR A 270 10.88 1.83 58.34
CA TYR A 270 11.31 1.11 57.14
C TYR A 270 10.57 1.62 55.89
N THR A 271 9.24 1.57 55.91
CA THR A 271 8.38 2.01 54.78
C THR A 271 8.52 3.49 54.43
N SER A 272 8.97 4.35 55.36
CA SER A 272 9.27 5.76 55.07
C SER A 272 10.72 6.01 54.67
N SER A 273 11.58 4.99 54.74
CA SER A 273 13.02 5.07 54.44
C SER A 273 13.42 4.33 53.16
N LEU A 274 12.49 3.70 52.43
CA LEU A 274 12.79 3.05 51.14
C LEU A 274 13.49 3.97 50.12
N GLY A 275 13.33 5.29 50.25
CA GLY A 275 14.08 6.29 49.47
C GLY A 275 15.52 6.56 49.96
N SER A 276 16.09 5.72 50.81
CA SER A 276 17.53 5.68 51.14
C SER A 276 18.21 4.36 50.75
N CYS A 277 17.56 3.55 49.92
CA CYS A 277 18.18 2.53 49.08
C CYS A 277 18.81 3.18 47.84
N GLY A 278 19.87 2.60 47.29
CA GLY A 278 20.71 3.22 46.27
C GLY A 278 21.85 4.06 46.86
N ALA A 279 22.27 3.78 48.10
CA ALA A 279 23.24 4.62 48.84
C ALA A 279 24.70 4.50 48.36
N CYS A 280 24.92 3.94 47.17
CA CYS A 280 26.19 3.84 46.45
C CYS A 280 26.05 4.19 44.95
N ASP A 281 24.85 4.53 44.48
CA ASP A 281 24.43 4.76 43.09
C ASP A 281 23.15 5.64 43.21
N GLY A 282 23.38 6.91 43.58
CA GLY A 282 22.38 7.77 44.22
C GLY A 282 21.28 8.29 43.28
N ASP A 283 21.57 8.37 41.99
CA ASP A 283 20.63 8.76 40.93
C ASP A 283 20.27 7.61 39.96
N GLY A 284 21.02 6.51 39.97
CA GLY A 284 20.72 5.28 39.24
C GLY A 284 21.35 5.18 37.85
N ASP A 285 22.48 5.86 37.59
CA ASP A 285 23.22 5.74 36.33
C ASP A 285 24.13 4.50 36.24
N GLY A 286 24.55 3.98 37.40
CA GLY A 286 25.33 2.75 37.55
C GLY A 286 26.85 2.92 37.71
N ASP A 287 27.40 4.14 37.64
CA ASP A 287 28.71 4.44 38.23
C ASP A 287 28.56 4.58 39.75
N LEU A 288 29.58 4.19 40.51
CA LEU A 288 29.46 4.11 41.98
C LEU A 288 30.03 5.34 42.69
N ALA A 289 29.27 5.82 43.67
CA ALA A 289 29.67 6.89 44.59
C ALA A 289 31.08 6.67 45.16
N SER A 290 31.88 7.74 45.21
CA SER A 290 33.24 7.70 45.79
C SER A 290 33.28 7.21 47.25
N THR A 291 32.18 7.34 48.01
CA THR A 291 32.04 6.79 49.38
C THR A 291 31.93 5.27 49.44
N CYS A 292 31.44 4.64 48.37
CA CYS A 292 31.42 3.19 48.17
C CYS A 292 32.61 2.70 47.33
N GLY A 293 33.51 3.61 46.93
CA GLY A 293 34.80 3.29 46.32
C GLY A 293 34.81 3.24 44.79
N GLY A 294 33.77 3.74 44.13
CA GLY A 294 33.82 4.07 42.71
C GLY A 294 34.45 5.44 42.45
N THR A 295 34.15 6.01 41.28
CA THR A 295 34.85 7.17 40.70
C THR A 295 33.95 8.34 40.32
N ASP A 296 32.63 8.19 40.47
CA ASP A 296 31.69 9.32 40.30
C ASP A 296 32.02 10.48 41.27
N CYS A 297 31.83 11.70 40.76
CA CYS A 297 32.13 12.96 41.43
C CYS A 297 30.88 13.80 41.83
N ASP A 298 29.67 13.51 41.33
CA ASP A 298 28.39 14.04 41.82
C ASP A 298 27.24 13.02 41.70
N ASP A 299 27.22 12.04 42.62
CA ASP A 299 26.20 11.05 43.06
C ASP A 299 24.75 11.60 43.26
N THR A 300 24.42 12.71 42.62
CA THR A 300 23.10 13.36 42.58
C THR A 300 22.69 13.87 41.19
N ASP A 301 23.55 13.80 40.16
CA ASP A 301 23.24 14.13 38.76
C ASP A 301 23.87 13.14 37.77
N ALA A 302 23.06 12.17 37.32
CA ALA A 302 23.28 11.15 36.29
C ALA A 302 23.74 11.64 34.89
N THR A 303 24.26 12.87 34.79
CA THR A 303 24.96 13.42 33.62
C THR A 303 26.42 13.78 33.89
N VAL A 304 26.88 13.63 35.14
CA VAL A 304 28.27 13.83 35.60
C VAL A 304 28.79 12.48 36.13
N ASN A 305 29.58 11.76 35.35
CA ASN A 305 30.12 10.45 35.69
C ASN A 305 31.29 10.06 34.77
N THR A 306 32.03 8.99 35.09
CA THR A 306 33.25 8.61 34.34
C THR A 306 33.02 8.02 32.94
N SER A 307 31.78 8.07 32.45
CA SER A 307 31.41 7.74 31.06
C SER A 307 30.73 8.91 30.31
N ALA A 308 30.65 10.09 30.92
CA ALA A 308 30.08 11.30 30.34
C ALA A 308 30.92 11.83 29.15
N THR A 309 30.59 13.03 28.68
CA THR A 309 31.34 13.70 27.61
C THR A 309 31.36 15.18 27.91
N GLU A 310 32.57 15.71 28.05
CA GLU A 310 32.81 17.09 28.47
C GLU A 310 32.11 18.12 27.56
N VAL A 311 31.57 19.16 28.19
CA VAL A 311 30.79 20.25 27.62
C VAL A 311 31.53 21.55 27.91
N TRP A 312 32.67 21.73 27.24
CA TRP A 312 33.61 22.83 27.43
C TRP A 312 32.97 24.22 27.63
N TYR A 313 33.57 24.97 28.56
CA TYR A 313 33.27 26.33 28.98
C TYR A 313 31.94 26.53 29.74
N ASP A 314 31.42 25.49 30.40
CA ASP A 314 30.18 25.54 31.21
C ASP A 314 30.43 25.68 32.73
N GLY A 315 31.62 25.28 33.19
CA GLY A 315 32.07 25.37 34.59
C GLY A 315 31.96 24.08 35.40
N THR A 316 31.64 22.96 34.77
CA THR A 316 31.51 21.63 35.38
C THR A 316 32.45 20.63 34.69
N ASP A 317 33.20 19.89 35.50
CA ASP A 317 33.97 18.69 35.12
C ASP A 317 32.95 17.53 35.03
N GLN A 318 32.53 17.14 33.82
CA GLN A 318 31.46 16.15 33.64
C GLN A 318 31.97 14.72 33.59
N ASP A 319 33.15 14.46 33.01
CA ASP A 319 33.74 13.11 32.97
C ASP A 319 34.60 12.72 34.19
N CYS A 320 34.71 13.63 35.16
CA CYS A 320 35.38 13.48 36.46
C CYS A 320 36.90 13.20 36.36
N ASP A 321 37.57 13.50 35.23
CA ASP A 321 39.02 13.27 35.07
C ASP A 321 39.89 14.35 35.75
N GLY A 322 39.33 15.54 35.98
CA GLY A 322 40.00 16.66 36.65
C GLY A 322 40.84 17.58 35.77
N ALA A 323 40.57 17.62 34.46
CA ALA A 323 41.07 18.63 33.51
C ALA A 323 40.56 20.07 33.82
N SER A 324 40.90 21.03 32.95
CA SER A 324 40.37 22.40 33.00
C SER A 324 39.27 22.53 31.94
N ASP A 325 38.05 22.90 32.33
CA ASP A 325 36.92 23.31 31.48
C ASP A 325 37.25 24.47 30.48
N TYR A 326 38.48 24.99 30.54
CA TYR A 326 39.02 26.07 29.72
C TYR A 326 40.33 25.69 28.98
N ASP A 327 40.62 24.40 28.80
CA ASP A 327 41.80 23.79 28.13
C ASP A 327 41.30 22.71 27.15
N ALA A 328 40.53 23.13 26.12
CA ALA A 328 39.66 22.22 25.36
C ALA A 328 40.40 21.31 24.34
N ASP A 329 41.68 21.57 24.06
CA ASP A 329 42.55 20.70 23.27
C ASP A 329 43.59 19.91 24.11
N GLY A 330 43.76 20.26 25.39
CA GLY A 330 44.55 19.53 26.38
C GLY A 330 46.05 19.82 26.38
N ASP A 331 46.50 20.97 25.85
CA ASP A 331 47.91 21.37 25.86
C ASP A 331 48.41 21.95 27.20
N SER A 332 47.48 22.28 28.12
CA SER A 332 47.71 22.91 29.44
C SER A 332 47.93 24.43 29.48
N PHE A 333 47.49 25.19 28.49
CA PHE A 333 47.32 26.64 28.56
C PHE A 333 45.83 27.01 28.47
N ASP A 334 45.25 27.59 29.55
CA ASP A 334 43.84 28.01 29.48
C ASP A 334 43.63 29.11 28.39
N SER A 335 42.49 29.09 27.72
CA SER A 335 42.02 30.10 26.76
C SER A 335 42.20 31.57 27.19
N ASP A 336 42.73 32.45 26.32
CA ASP A 336 42.84 33.89 26.60
C ASP A 336 41.46 34.57 26.82
N ALA A 337 40.41 34.04 26.18
CA ALA A 337 39.04 34.54 26.26
C ALA A 337 38.47 34.42 27.69
N TYR A 338 38.92 33.41 28.44
CA TYR A 338 38.57 33.19 29.84
C TYR A 338 39.67 33.68 30.82
N GLY A 339 40.84 34.07 30.29
CA GLY A 339 41.86 34.84 31.00
C GLY A 339 43.21 34.14 31.18
N GLY A 340 43.45 33.06 30.44
CA GLY A 340 44.75 32.40 30.35
C GLY A 340 45.67 33.04 29.30
N THR A 341 46.24 32.22 28.41
CA THR A 341 47.28 32.64 27.44
C THR A 341 47.27 31.90 26.10
N ASP A 342 46.33 30.98 25.86
CA ASP A 342 46.18 30.36 24.55
C ASP A 342 45.34 31.27 23.62
N CYS A 343 45.77 31.45 22.36
CA CYS A 343 45.09 32.33 21.40
C CYS A 343 44.21 31.61 20.36
N ASP A 344 44.21 30.28 20.29
CA ASP A 344 43.17 29.44 19.68
C ASP A 344 43.07 28.09 20.43
N ASP A 345 42.30 28.10 21.51
CA ASP A 345 42.02 27.02 22.49
C ASP A 345 41.34 25.76 21.88
N THR A 346 41.49 25.57 20.57
CA THR A 346 41.05 24.41 19.80
C THR A 346 42.17 23.77 18.99
N ASP A 347 43.39 24.32 19.00
CA ASP A 347 44.61 23.73 18.44
C ASP A 347 45.81 23.87 19.40
N ALA A 348 46.17 22.74 20.02
CA ALA A 348 47.28 22.50 20.95
C ALA A 348 48.71 22.82 20.42
N THR A 349 48.82 23.66 19.38
CA THR A 349 50.06 24.24 18.85
C THR A 349 50.08 25.77 18.84
N VAL A 350 48.98 26.44 19.23
CA VAL A 350 48.73 27.89 19.10
C VAL A 350 48.76 28.62 20.46
N ASN A 351 49.90 28.51 21.16
CA ASN A 351 50.10 29.06 22.50
C ASN A 351 51.44 29.80 22.65
N THR A 352 51.64 30.47 23.78
CA THR A 352 52.90 31.21 24.08
C THR A 352 54.21 30.38 24.13
N ASN A 353 54.20 29.09 23.77
CA ASN A 353 55.37 28.23 23.54
C ASN A 353 55.33 27.50 22.17
N GLY A 354 54.44 27.93 21.26
CA GLY A 354 54.38 27.49 19.87
C GLY A 354 55.65 27.82 19.09
N THR A 355 55.59 27.69 17.78
CA THR A 355 56.74 27.97 16.90
C THR A 355 56.23 28.39 15.55
N GLU A 356 56.37 29.68 15.25
CA GLU A 356 55.79 30.32 14.06
C GLU A 356 56.04 29.55 12.75
N VAL A 357 54.95 29.30 12.02
CA VAL A 357 54.85 28.58 10.76
C VAL A 357 54.36 29.56 9.69
N TRP A 358 55.15 30.62 9.48
CA TRP A 358 54.90 31.72 8.54
C TRP A 358 54.04 31.34 7.33
N TYR A 359 52.99 32.14 7.12
CA TYR A 359 52.04 32.12 6.01
C TYR A 359 50.86 31.12 6.11
N ASP A 360 50.47 30.63 7.29
CA ASP A 360 49.23 29.85 7.43
C ASP A 360 48.04 30.64 8.01
N GLY A 361 48.27 31.87 8.46
CA GLY A 361 47.27 32.82 8.94
C GLY A 361 47.03 32.83 10.44
N THR A 362 47.82 32.07 11.22
CA THR A 362 47.74 31.95 12.67
C THR A 362 49.05 32.43 13.34
N ASP A 363 48.94 33.16 14.45
CA ASP A 363 50.04 33.62 15.30
C ASP A 363 50.36 32.50 16.32
N GLN A 364 51.21 31.52 15.96
CA GLN A 364 51.36 30.30 16.76
C GLN A 364 52.06 30.52 18.10
N ASP A 365 52.94 31.52 18.22
CA ASP A 365 53.56 31.86 19.51
C ASP A 365 52.89 33.02 20.28
N CYS A 366 51.74 33.49 19.77
CA CYS A 366 50.86 34.51 20.32
C CYS A 366 51.60 35.82 20.68
N ASP A 367 52.62 36.23 19.92
CA ASP A 367 53.44 37.42 20.19
C ASP A 367 52.93 38.72 19.55
N GLY A 368 52.02 38.60 18.56
CA GLY A 368 51.36 39.72 17.91
C GLY A 368 52.19 40.44 16.84
N LEU A 369 53.19 39.76 16.26
CA LEU A 369 53.75 40.10 14.94
C LEU A 369 52.74 39.75 13.81
N SER A 370 53.15 39.95 12.56
CA SER A 370 52.37 39.52 11.40
C SER A 370 52.99 38.23 10.87
N ASP A 371 52.22 37.14 10.85
CA ASP A 371 52.51 35.86 10.16
C ASP A 371 52.95 36.04 8.69
N TYR A 372 52.77 37.24 8.14
CA TYR A 372 53.09 37.62 6.77
C TYR A 372 54.37 38.48 6.60
N ASP A 373 55.18 38.76 7.63
CA ASP A 373 56.48 39.51 7.56
C ASP A 373 57.66 38.60 7.99
N ALA A 374 57.92 37.54 7.21
CA ALA A 374 58.76 36.42 7.64
C ALA A 374 60.27 36.71 7.68
N ASP A 375 60.74 37.74 6.95
CA ASP A 375 62.14 38.18 7.01
C ASP A 375 62.40 39.43 7.89
N GLN A 376 61.32 40.07 8.37
CA GLN A 376 61.32 41.16 9.36
C GLN A 376 61.93 42.48 8.84
N ASP A 377 61.71 42.76 7.55
CA ASP A 377 61.98 44.04 6.89
C ASP A 377 60.86 45.07 7.16
N GLY A 378 59.64 44.60 7.48
CA GLY A 378 58.50 45.43 7.86
C GLY A 378 57.56 45.79 6.71
N TYR A 379 57.47 44.94 5.70
CA TYR A 379 56.45 44.97 4.64
C TYR A 379 55.88 43.57 4.49
N ASP A 380 54.66 43.34 4.95
CA ASP A 380 53.96 42.07 4.81
C ASP A 380 53.98 41.57 3.34
N SER A 381 53.96 40.25 3.14
CA SER A 381 53.95 39.60 1.84
C SER A 381 52.73 40.00 0.98
N ASP A 382 52.97 40.25 -0.30
CA ASP A 382 51.95 40.60 -1.30
C ASP A 382 50.88 39.51 -1.46
N LEU A 383 51.27 38.24 -1.35
CA LEU A 383 50.42 37.05 -1.36
C LEU A 383 49.30 37.10 -0.30
N TYR A 384 49.53 37.82 0.80
CA TYR A 384 48.59 37.98 1.92
C TYR A 384 48.03 39.41 2.04
N GLY A 385 48.13 40.21 0.97
CA GLY A 385 47.57 41.55 0.90
C GLY A 385 48.48 42.66 1.46
N GLY A 386 49.73 42.31 1.75
CA GLY A 386 50.83 43.26 1.96
C GLY A 386 51.36 43.83 0.66
N THR A 387 52.68 43.96 0.55
CA THR A 387 53.35 44.56 -0.62
C THR A 387 54.73 43.98 -0.96
N ASP A 388 55.29 43.01 -0.23
CA ASP A 388 56.58 42.37 -0.60
C ASP A 388 56.39 41.08 -1.42
N CYS A 389 57.03 41.06 -2.60
CA CYS A 389 56.94 40.03 -3.63
C CYS A 389 58.03 38.94 -3.54
N ASP A 390 58.96 39.00 -2.58
CA ASP A 390 59.82 37.88 -2.17
C ASP A 390 60.17 38.06 -0.68
N ASP A 391 59.16 38.07 0.20
CA ASP A 391 59.18 38.21 1.68
C ASP A 391 60.09 37.20 2.44
N THR A 392 60.86 36.40 1.70
CA THR A 392 62.02 35.65 2.23
C THR A 392 63.34 36.44 2.11
N ARG A 393 63.30 37.68 1.60
CA ARG A 393 64.44 38.55 1.26
C ARG A 393 64.14 40.06 1.36
N ALA A 394 64.60 40.69 2.45
CA ALA A 394 64.84 42.13 2.67
C ALA A 394 65.76 42.87 1.64
N GLY A 395 66.00 42.25 0.48
CA GLY A 395 66.63 42.81 -0.71
C GLY A 395 65.74 42.72 -1.97
N VAL A 396 64.48 42.35 -1.82
CA VAL A 396 63.29 42.70 -2.63
C VAL A 396 62.42 43.59 -1.72
N ARG A 397 61.52 44.43 -2.27
CA ARG A 397 60.44 45.23 -1.59
C ARG A 397 59.98 46.42 -2.46
N PRO A 398 58.81 47.03 -2.17
CA PRO A 398 58.35 48.28 -2.78
C PRO A 398 59.41 49.40 -2.95
N GLY A 399 59.59 49.85 -4.20
CA GLY A 399 60.33 51.08 -4.53
C GLY A 399 61.86 50.97 -4.42
N ARG A 400 62.41 49.80 -4.75
CA ARG A 400 63.83 49.53 -4.94
C ARG A 400 64.35 50.12 -6.29
N ALA A 401 64.88 49.30 -7.19
CA ALA A 401 65.36 49.70 -8.53
C ALA A 401 65.75 48.46 -9.36
N GLU A 402 65.27 48.40 -10.60
CA GLU A 402 65.37 47.21 -11.45
C GLU A 402 66.71 46.89 -12.14
N VAL A 403 66.84 45.62 -12.55
CA VAL A 403 68.04 44.97 -13.12
C VAL A 403 67.66 43.91 -14.18
N TRP A 404 67.04 44.39 -15.27
CA TRP A 404 66.55 43.64 -16.44
C TRP A 404 67.19 42.27 -16.75
N TYR A 405 66.32 41.30 -17.03
CA TYR A 405 66.61 39.94 -17.47
C TYR A 405 67.41 39.10 -16.44
N ASN A 406 67.12 39.24 -15.15
CA ASN A 406 67.68 38.39 -14.07
C ASN A 406 66.68 37.38 -13.47
N GLY A 407 65.42 37.43 -13.88
CA GLY A 407 64.28 36.62 -13.46
C GLY A 407 63.64 37.09 -12.16
N ARG A 408 63.56 38.41 -11.91
CA ARG A 408 63.03 38.99 -10.66
C ARG A 408 62.44 40.39 -10.83
N ASP A 409 61.16 40.55 -10.47
CA ASP A 409 60.71 41.81 -9.85
C ASP A 409 61.47 41.97 -8.51
N GLN A 410 62.00 43.16 -8.25
CA GLN A 410 62.70 43.50 -7.02
C GLN A 410 62.23 44.81 -6.39
N ASP A 411 61.53 45.70 -7.12
CA ASP A 411 60.86 46.87 -6.57
C ASP A 411 59.36 46.71 -6.33
N CYS A 412 58.83 45.49 -6.52
CA CYS A 412 57.46 45.05 -6.29
C CYS A 412 56.43 46.01 -6.86
N ASP A 413 56.69 46.48 -8.09
CA ASP A 413 55.77 47.34 -8.83
C ASP A 413 54.99 46.58 -9.92
N GLY A 414 55.31 45.30 -10.13
CA GLY A 414 54.52 44.35 -10.92
C GLY A 414 54.82 44.34 -12.42
N TRP A 415 55.81 45.11 -12.90
CA TRP A 415 56.27 44.98 -14.29
C TRP A 415 57.18 43.76 -14.45
N SER A 416 57.13 43.12 -15.62
CA SER A 416 57.94 41.94 -15.89
C SER A 416 59.40 42.33 -16.12
N ASP A 417 60.34 41.61 -15.50
CA ASP A 417 61.78 41.72 -15.73
C ASP A 417 62.21 41.24 -17.15
N TYR A 418 61.24 40.98 -18.03
CA TYR A 418 61.36 40.64 -19.46
C TYR A 418 60.48 41.50 -20.40
N ASP A 419 59.82 42.56 -19.89
CA ASP A 419 59.17 43.66 -20.66
C ASP A 419 60.08 44.89 -20.53
N ALA A 420 60.86 45.19 -21.58
CA ALA A 420 61.94 46.17 -21.49
C ALA A 420 61.57 47.60 -21.91
N ASP A 421 60.40 47.81 -22.54
CA ASP A 421 59.95 49.14 -23.00
C ASP A 421 58.59 49.62 -22.45
N TYR A 422 57.93 48.78 -21.62
CA TYR A 422 56.72 49.03 -20.85
C TYR A 422 55.43 49.11 -21.65
N ASP A 423 55.27 48.25 -22.65
CA ASP A 423 54.02 48.06 -23.37
C ASP A 423 53.08 47.02 -22.71
N GLY A 424 53.66 46.10 -21.93
CA GLY A 424 52.98 45.06 -21.17
C GLY A 424 53.28 43.61 -21.58
N TYR A 425 54.17 43.36 -22.54
CA TYR A 425 54.44 42.01 -23.06
C TYR A 425 55.89 41.52 -22.88
N ASP A 426 56.04 40.28 -22.42
CA ASP A 426 57.34 39.61 -22.27
C ASP A 426 57.94 39.22 -23.63
N SER A 427 59.26 39.39 -23.78
CA SER A 427 60.04 38.97 -24.96
C SER A 427 59.92 37.47 -25.35
N ASP A 428 59.69 37.19 -26.65
CA ASP A 428 59.69 35.85 -27.25
C ASP A 428 60.97 35.05 -26.92
N ALA A 429 62.12 35.73 -26.95
CA ALA A 429 63.44 35.18 -26.72
C ALA A 429 63.64 34.64 -25.29
N TYR A 430 62.77 35.05 -24.37
CA TYR A 430 62.74 34.63 -22.97
C TYR A 430 61.52 33.76 -22.62
N GLY A 431 60.58 33.59 -23.56
CA GLY A 431 59.41 32.72 -23.44
C GLY A 431 58.08 33.43 -23.26
N GLY A 432 58.05 34.75 -23.47
CA GLY A 432 56.82 35.51 -23.65
C GLY A 432 56.29 35.46 -25.08
N THR A 433 55.62 36.53 -25.49
CA THR A 433 54.82 36.64 -26.74
C THR A 433 55.13 37.88 -27.55
N ASP A 434 55.95 38.82 -27.06
CA ASP A 434 56.41 39.97 -27.83
C ASP A 434 57.53 39.55 -28.80
N CYS A 435 57.29 39.74 -30.10
CA CYS A 435 58.23 39.43 -31.17
C CYS A 435 59.24 40.56 -31.50
N ASP A 436 59.16 41.74 -30.88
CA ASP A 436 60.24 42.75 -30.79
C ASP A 436 60.14 43.61 -29.49
N ASP A 437 60.65 43.07 -28.36
CA ASP A 437 60.91 43.67 -27.01
C ASP A 437 61.81 44.94 -27.02
N THR A 438 61.71 45.75 -28.07
CA THR A 438 62.29 47.08 -28.22
C THR A 438 61.42 48.09 -28.98
N ASP A 439 60.22 47.72 -29.47
CA ASP A 439 59.25 48.63 -30.08
C ASP A 439 57.79 48.26 -29.74
N ALA A 440 57.24 48.90 -28.70
CA ALA A 440 55.84 48.98 -28.22
C ALA A 440 54.73 49.30 -29.24
N SER A 441 54.89 48.88 -30.49
CA SER A 441 53.90 48.90 -31.57
C SER A 441 53.88 47.61 -32.41
N ILE A 442 54.68 46.60 -32.04
CA ILE A 442 54.69 45.22 -32.56
C ILE A 442 54.62 44.30 -31.35
N SER A 443 53.42 43.90 -30.94
CA SER A 443 53.19 43.11 -29.72
C SER A 443 51.72 42.65 -29.64
N PRO A 444 51.39 41.63 -28.82
CA PRO A 444 50.04 41.05 -28.81
C PRO A 444 48.87 42.01 -28.65
N GLY A 445 47.85 41.81 -29.48
CA GLY A 445 46.70 42.72 -29.57
C GLY A 445 47.03 44.13 -30.08
N ALA A 446 48.19 44.34 -30.72
CA ALA A 446 48.33 45.38 -31.72
C ALA A 446 47.21 45.26 -32.78
N THR A 447 46.94 46.34 -33.51
CA THR A 447 45.90 46.30 -34.55
C THR A 447 46.50 45.84 -35.86
N GLU A 448 46.36 44.55 -36.16
CA GLU A 448 46.81 43.93 -37.41
C GLU A 448 46.30 44.68 -38.66
N VAL A 449 47.11 44.67 -39.72
CA VAL A 449 46.88 45.45 -40.94
C VAL A 449 46.79 44.47 -42.11
N TRP A 450 45.66 43.76 -42.16
CA TRP A 450 45.38 42.69 -43.11
C TRP A 450 45.88 42.93 -44.55
N TYR A 451 46.53 41.90 -45.07
CA TYR A 451 47.14 41.78 -46.39
C TYR A 451 48.39 42.68 -46.62
N ASP A 452 49.16 42.97 -45.56
CA ASP A 452 50.44 43.72 -45.55
C ASP A 452 51.68 42.78 -45.56
N GLY A 453 51.57 41.64 -44.89
CA GLY A 453 52.63 40.62 -44.77
C GLY A 453 53.55 40.78 -43.56
N THR A 454 53.09 41.44 -42.49
CA THR A 454 53.78 41.61 -41.22
C THR A 454 52.83 41.25 -40.07
N ASP A 455 53.06 40.12 -39.41
CA ASP A 455 52.41 39.75 -38.14
C ASP A 455 52.74 40.82 -37.07
N GLN A 456 51.75 41.63 -36.66
CA GLN A 456 51.92 42.78 -35.76
C GLN A 456 51.46 42.50 -34.33
N ASP A 457 50.49 41.61 -34.13
CA ASP A 457 50.10 41.08 -32.82
C ASP A 457 50.83 39.79 -32.42
N CYS A 458 51.88 39.40 -33.17
CA CYS A 458 52.78 38.29 -32.86
C CYS A 458 52.05 36.96 -32.62
N ASP A 459 50.82 36.80 -33.13
CA ASP A 459 49.92 35.70 -32.78
C ASP A 459 50.17 34.44 -33.62
N GLY A 460 50.83 34.62 -34.78
CA GLY A 460 51.18 33.57 -35.74
C GLY A 460 50.05 33.15 -36.68
N SER A 461 48.94 33.90 -36.72
CA SER A 461 47.82 33.73 -37.64
C SER A 461 48.19 34.13 -39.07
N GLY A 462 47.30 33.86 -40.02
CA GLY A 462 47.48 34.24 -41.42
C GLY A 462 47.07 35.71 -41.65
N ASP A 463 47.92 36.49 -42.32
CA ASP A 463 47.63 37.80 -42.95
C ASP A 463 46.52 37.73 -44.05
N PHE A 464 45.71 36.66 -44.05
CA PHE A 464 44.74 36.22 -45.06
C PHE A 464 43.49 35.50 -44.47
N ASP A 465 43.35 35.49 -43.15
CA ASP A 465 42.25 34.96 -42.33
C ASP A 465 41.76 36.16 -41.48
N ALA A 466 40.85 36.97 -42.04
CA ALA A 466 40.67 38.36 -41.61
C ALA A 466 39.65 38.56 -40.46
N ASP A 467 38.92 37.51 -40.10
CA ASP A 467 37.97 37.45 -39.00
C ASP A 467 38.31 36.41 -37.92
N GLY A 468 39.20 35.44 -38.23
CA GLY A 468 39.96 34.67 -37.26
C GLY A 468 39.38 33.31 -36.88
N ASP A 469 38.71 32.62 -37.81
CA ASP A 469 38.18 31.26 -37.57
C ASP A 469 39.12 30.11 -38.00
N GLY A 470 40.13 30.40 -38.82
CA GLY A 470 41.17 29.46 -39.20
C GLY A 470 41.10 28.90 -40.63
N ASP A 471 40.11 29.29 -41.45
CA ASP A 471 40.12 29.05 -42.89
C ASP A 471 40.63 30.30 -43.65
N ASP A 472 41.74 30.18 -44.39
CA ASP A 472 42.19 31.25 -45.32
C ASP A 472 41.03 31.59 -46.31
N SER A 473 40.84 32.87 -46.62
CA SER A 473 39.84 33.35 -47.59
C SER A 473 39.84 32.65 -48.97
N ASP A 474 38.67 32.26 -49.50
CA ASP A 474 38.43 31.80 -50.90
C ASP A 474 39.16 32.65 -51.95
N LEU A 475 39.14 33.97 -51.73
CA LEU A 475 39.58 34.96 -52.70
C LEU A 475 41.11 34.98 -52.85
N TYR A 476 41.82 34.59 -51.80
CA TYR A 476 43.28 34.51 -51.73
C TYR A 476 43.81 33.07 -51.85
N GLY A 477 42.98 32.07 -51.53
CA GLY A 477 43.14 30.70 -52.03
C GLY A 477 42.90 29.57 -51.02
N GLY A 478 42.23 29.83 -49.91
CA GLY A 478 41.78 28.82 -48.96
C GLY A 478 40.36 28.32 -49.23
N THR A 479 39.49 28.39 -48.23
CA THR A 479 38.26 27.58 -48.14
C THR A 479 37.04 28.25 -47.52
N ASP A 480 37.20 29.32 -46.74
CA ASP A 480 36.09 30.15 -46.24
C ASP A 480 35.31 30.79 -47.40
N CYS A 481 34.02 31.11 -47.18
CA CYS A 481 33.14 31.72 -48.18
C CYS A 481 32.66 33.18 -47.90
N ASP A 482 32.96 33.80 -46.74
CA ASP A 482 32.80 35.25 -46.46
C ASP A 482 33.75 35.81 -45.35
N ASP A 483 35.10 35.76 -45.56
CA ASP A 483 36.28 36.42 -44.89
C ASP A 483 36.03 37.83 -44.25
N ALA A 484 35.08 37.90 -43.33
CA ALA A 484 34.49 39.07 -42.70
C ALA A 484 33.41 38.72 -41.63
N ASP A 485 32.86 37.50 -41.61
CA ASP A 485 31.95 36.98 -40.59
C ASP A 485 32.38 35.57 -40.12
N PRO A 486 33.05 35.43 -38.95
CA PRO A 486 33.68 34.18 -38.48
C PRO A 486 32.67 33.18 -37.90
N SER A 487 31.43 33.27 -38.37
CA SER A 487 30.38 32.26 -38.22
C SER A 487 30.13 31.48 -39.53
N VAL A 488 30.88 31.77 -40.59
CA VAL A 488 30.80 31.16 -41.92
C VAL A 488 32.17 30.58 -42.31
N ASN A 489 32.37 29.26 -42.16
CA ASN A 489 33.63 28.55 -42.48
C ASN A 489 33.43 27.03 -42.51
N THR A 490 34.41 26.28 -43.02
CA THR A 490 34.28 24.80 -43.23
C THR A 490 34.25 23.96 -41.94
N SER A 491 34.23 24.60 -40.77
CA SER A 491 34.10 23.99 -39.45
C SER A 491 32.94 24.57 -38.61
N ALA A 492 32.11 25.44 -39.19
CA ALA A 492 30.90 25.95 -38.56
C ALA A 492 29.86 24.85 -38.36
N ALA A 493 28.73 25.21 -37.75
CA ALA A 493 27.57 24.33 -37.61
C ALA A 493 26.33 25.09 -38.07
N GLU A 494 25.66 24.57 -39.08
CA GLU A 494 24.53 25.21 -39.75
C GLU A 494 23.42 25.63 -38.76
N ILE A 495 22.93 26.86 -38.94
CA ILE A 495 21.92 27.52 -38.13
C ILE A 495 20.64 27.61 -38.96
N TRP A 496 20.04 26.43 -39.18
CA TRP A 496 18.90 26.21 -40.06
C TRP A 496 17.83 27.33 -40.03
N TYR A 497 17.40 27.68 -41.24
CA TYR A 497 16.39 28.65 -41.64
C TYR A 497 16.75 30.13 -41.49
N ASP A 498 18.04 30.50 -41.48
CA ASP A 498 18.50 31.89 -41.35
C ASP A 498 18.84 32.58 -42.68
N GLY A 499 19.16 31.79 -43.72
CA GLY A 499 19.37 32.22 -45.09
C GLY A 499 20.83 32.39 -45.54
N ALA A 500 21.79 31.95 -44.73
CA ALA A 500 23.19 31.76 -45.12
C ALA A 500 23.59 30.26 -45.07
N ASP A 501 24.73 29.95 -45.67
CA ASP A 501 25.37 28.64 -45.79
C ASP A 501 26.61 28.75 -44.89
N GLN A 502 26.51 28.35 -43.62
CA GLN A 502 27.54 28.61 -42.62
C GLN A 502 28.70 27.65 -42.71
N ASP A 503 28.46 26.36 -42.99
CA ASP A 503 29.57 25.38 -43.11
C ASP A 503 30.24 25.37 -44.51
N CYS A 504 29.77 26.23 -45.43
CA CYS A 504 30.25 26.40 -46.80
C CYS A 504 30.25 25.08 -47.63
N ASP A 505 29.53 24.02 -47.23
CA ASP A 505 29.46 22.75 -47.98
C ASP A 505 28.50 22.83 -49.19
N GLY A 506 27.54 23.75 -49.16
CA GLY A 506 26.58 24.00 -50.23
C GLY A 506 25.29 23.17 -50.16
N ALA A 507 24.90 22.72 -48.96
CA ALA A 507 23.59 22.18 -48.62
C ALA A 507 22.44 23.20 -48.77
N SER A 508 21.24 22.84 -48.30
CA SER A 508 20.09 23.75 -48.21
C SER A 508 19.82 24.09 -46.75
N ASP A 509 19.94 25.36 -46.36
CA ASP A 509 19.51 25.97 -45.07
C ASP A 509 18.05 25.63 -44.64
N TYR A 510 17.30 24.92 -45.48
CA TYR A 510 15.91 24.50 -45.25
C TYR A 510 15.69 22.98 -45.19
N ASP A 511 16.73 22.14 -45.17
CA ASP A 511 16.73 20.65 -45.16
C ASP A 511 17.48 20.16 -43.90
N ALA A 512 16.87 20.36 -42.71
CA ALA A 512 17.61 20.38 -41.45
C ALA A 512 17.96 19.00 -40.85
N ASP A 513 17.33 17.93 -41.31
CA ASP A 513 17.69 16.54 -40.97
C ASP A 513 18.46 15.80 -42.08
N THR A 514 18.68 16.45 -43.23
CA THR A 514 19.51 16.03 -44.38
C THR A 514 18.98 14.84 -45.19
N ASP A 515 17.66 14.65 -45.23
CA ASP A 515 17.03 13.63 -46.07
C ASP A 515 16.90 14.03 -47.57
N GLY A 516 16.89 15.34 -47.86
CA GLY A 516 16.80 15.91 -49.21
C GLY A 516 15.49 16.61 -49.58
N TYR A 517 14.57 16.86 -48.63
CA TYR A 517 13.40 17.73 -48.80
C TYR A 517 13.54 19.02 -47.99
N ASP A 518 13.10 20.16 -48.54
CA ASP A 518 13.03 21.41 -47.77
C ASP A 518 11.74 21.44 -46.90
N SER A 519 11.79 22.08 -45.73
CA SER A 519 10.69 22.34 -44.79
C SER A 519 9.45 23.04 -45.41
N ASP A 520 8.23 22.56 -45.11
CA ASP A 520 6.96 23.18 -45.54
C ASP A 520 6.82 24.64 -45.06
N ALA A 521 7.34 24.93 -43.86
CA ALA A 521 7.26 26.23 -43.20
C ALA A 521 7.95 27.34 -44.00
N TYR A 522 8.97 26.97 -44.79
CA TYR A 522 9.74 27.85 -45.66
C TYR A 522 9.38 27.70 -47.15
N GLY A 523 8.49 26.76 -47.48
CA GLY A 523 7.88 26.60 -48.79
C GLY A 523 8.33 25.37 -49.59
N GLY A 524 9.00 24.42 -48.93
CA GLY A 524 9.24 23.08 -49.42
C GLY A 524 8.03 22.17 -49.23
N THR A 525 8.26 20.95 -48.76
CA THR A 525 7.24 19.89 -48.63
C THR A 525 7.39 18.98 -47.41
N ASP A 526 8.43 19.14 -46.59
CA ASP A 526 8.61 18.33 -45.37
C ASP A 526 7.73 18.82 -44.20
N CYS A 527 7.09 17.91 -43.46
CA CYS A 527 6.13 18.24 -42.41
C CYS A 527 6.69 18.18 -40.97
N ASP A 528 7.85 17.58 -40.72
CA ASP A 528 8.60 17.71 -39.47
C ASP A 528 10.11 17.52 -39.74
N ASP A 529 10.69 18.54 -40.38
CA ASP A 529 12.07 18.73 -40.90
C ASP A 529 13.23 18.51 -39.88
N ALA A 530 12.93 17.86 -38.76
CA ALA A 530 13.86 17.41 -37.72
C ALA A 530 13.80 15.89 -37.47
N ASP A 531 12.98 15.13 -38.22
CA ASP A 531 12.94 13.66 -38.22
C ASP A 531 12.94 13.11 -39.67
N PRO A 532 14.06 12.54 -40.15
CA PRO A 532 14.26 12.09 -41.55
C PRO A 532 13.50 10.79 -41.87
N SER A 533 12.36 10.58 -41.22
CA SER A 533 11.36 9.56 -41.50
C SER A 533 9.95 10.11 -41.69
N LEU A 534 9.74 11.44 -41.56
CA LEU A 534 8.46 12.14 -41.70
C LEU A 534 8.45 13.08 -42.92
N ASN A 535 8.54 12.50 -44.12
CA ASN A 535 8.77 13.23 -45.37
C ASN A 535 8.03 12.65 -46.59
N PRO A 536 7.82 13.43 -47.68
CA PRO A 536 7.16 12.97 -48.92
C PRO A 536 7.80 11.80 -49.69
N GLY A 537 8.90 11.22 -49.20
CA GLY A 537 9.53 10.00 -49.68
C GLY A 537 9.44 8.79 -48.75
N ALA A 538 8.77 8.93 -47.59
CA ALA A 538 8.65 7.92 -46.55
C ALA A 538 7.70 6.76 -46.93
N THR A 539 7.22 6.01 -45.94
CA THR A 539 6.26 4.91 -46.15
C THR A 539 5.47 4.69 -44.86
N GLU A 540 4.16 4.90 -44.95
CA GLU A 540 3.24 4.90 -43.82
C GLU A 540 3.26 3.61 -42.98
N THR A 541 3.23 3.80 -41.66
CA THR A 541 3.20 2.75 -40.63
C THR A 541 1.89 2.82 -39.85
N TRP A 542 0.81 2.44 -40.54
CA TRP A 542 -0.59 2.54 -40.08
C TRP A 542 -0.82 2.22 -38.60
N TYR A 543 -1.70 3.04 -38.00
CA TYR A 543 -2.20 3.03 -36.64
C TYR A 543 -1.20 3.41 -35.52
N ASP A 544 -0.13 4.15 -35.82
CA ASP A 544 0.82 4.64 -34.81
C ASP A 544 0.54 6.07 -34.31
N GLY A 545 -0.24 6.84 -35.08
CA GLY A 545 -0.69 8.20 -34.79
C GLY A 545 0.06 9.31 -35.52
N THR A 546 0.84 8.98 -36.56
CA THR A 546 1.75 9.90 -37.24
C THR A 546 1.59 9.78 -38.76
N ASP A 547 1.21 10.86 -39.45
CA ASP A 547 1.30 10.99 -40.91
C ASP A 547 2.79 11.06 -41.28
N GLN A 548 3.31 10.04 -41.98
CA GLN A 548 4.74 9.88 -42.24
C GLN A 548 5.14 10.29 -43.65
N ASP A 549 4.25 10.20 -44.65
CA ASP A 549 4.53 10.70 -46.01
C ASP A 549 4.01 12.12 -46.31
N CYS A 550 3.50 12.81 -45.27
CA CYS A 550 3.10 14.22 -45.26
C CYS A 550 2.00 14.58 -46.27
N ASP A 551 1.25 13.59 -46.79
CA ASP A 551 0.22 13.83 -47.81
C ASP A 551 -1.11 14.34 -47.22
N GLY A 552 -1.31 14.18 -45.90
CA GLY A 552 -2.48 14.63 -45.16
C GLY A 552 -3.64 13.64 -45.11
N ALA A 553 -3.42 12.36 -45.43
CA ALA A 553 -4.32 11.25 -45.14
C ALA A 553 -4.50 11.01 -43.62
N SER A 554 -5.29 9.98 -43.27
CA SER A 554 -5.46 9.53 -41.89
C SER A 554 -4.66 8.25 -41.67
N ASP A 555 -3.77 8.24 -40.68
CA ASP A 555 -3.08 7.03 -40.16
C ASP A 555 -4.05 5.91 -39.71
N TYR A 556 -5.35 6.21 -39.65
CA TYR A 556 -6.44 5.29 -39.32
C TYR A 556 -7.32 4.87 -40.52
N ASP A 557 -6.94 5.16 -41.77
CA ASP A 557 -7.63 4.80 -43.05
C ASP A 557 -6.63 4.03 -43.95
N ALA A 558 -6.36 2.77 -43.62
CA ALA A 558 -5.18 2.05 -44.15
C ALA A 558 -5.35 1.48 -45.58
N ASP A 559 -6.57 1.47 -46.12
CA ASP A 559 -6.85 1.07 -47.51
C ASP A 559 -7.30 2.22 -48.44
N GLN A 560 -7.43 3.44 -47.88
CA GLN A 560 -7.57 4.72 -48.58
C GLN A 560 -8.94 4.93 -49.25
N ASP A 561 -10.00 4.50 -48.58
CA ASP A 561 -11.38 4.68 -49.02
C ASP A 561 -12.02 5.98 -48.49
N GLY A 562 -11.50 6.52 -47.38
CA GLY A 562 -11.93 7.76 -46.74
C GLY A 562 -12.65 7.61 -45.40
N TYR A 563 -12.68 6.41 -44.81
CA TYR A 563 -13.27 6.12 -43.50
C TYR A 563 -12.21 5.64 -42.50
N ASP A 564 -12.26 6.16 -41.26
CA ASP A 564 -11.35 5.70 -40.19
C ASP A 564 -11.83 4.35 -39.60
N SER A 565 -10.90 3.47 -39.22
CA SER A 565 -11.13 2.21 -38.50
C SER A 565 -11.96 2.33 -37.19
N ASP A 566 -12.95 1.43 -37.02
CA ASP A 566 -13.81 1.30 -35.83
C ASP A 566 -13.01 1.08 -34.54
N ALA A 567 -11.93 0.30 -34.63
CA ALA A 567 -11.05 -0.04 -33.53
C ALA A 567 -10.36 1.19 -32.91
N TYR A 568 -10.21 2.25 -33.70
CA TYR A 568 -9.65 3.55 -33.29
C TYR A 568 -10.73 4.62 -33.07
N GLY A 569 -11.98 4.31 -33.44
CA GLY A 569 -13.18 5.10 -33.15
C GLY A 569 -13.76 5.85 -34.34
N GLY A 570 -13.44 5.41 -35.55
CA GLY A 570 -14.14 5.77 -36.78
C GLY A 570 -15.37 4.89 -37.02
N ASP A 571 -15.69 4.67 -38.30
CA ASP A 571 -16.93 4.05 -38.77
C ASP A 571 -16.71 2.86 -39.76
N ASP A 572 -15.47 2.42 -40.04
CA ASP A 572 -15.21 1.20 -40.83
C ASP A 572 -14.79 -0.02 -39.98
N CYS A 573 -15.48 -1.14 -40.18
CA CYS A 573 -15.30 -2.40 -39.47
C CYS A 573 -14.25 -3.36 -40.09
N ASN A 574 -13.67 -3.05 -41.27
CA ASN A 574 -12.60 -3.85 -41.87
C ASN A 574 -11.62 -3.02 -42.73
N ASP A 575 -10.79 -2.24 -42.03
CA ASP A 575 -9.79 -1.26 -42.49
C ASP A 575 -8.59 -1.90 -43.25
N ALA A 576 -8.89 -2.78 -44.18
CA ALA A 576 -7.96 -3.51 -45.05
C ALA A 576 -8.63 -4.01 -46.35
N ASP A 577 -9.89 -3.64 -46.59
CA ASP A 577 -10.64 -3.89 -47.83
C ASP A 577 -11.68 -2.78 -48.06
N ALA A 578 -11.29 -1.75 -48.83
CA ALA A 578 -11.99 -0.53 -49.28
C ALA A 578 -13.37 -0.71 -49.99
N ALA A 579 -14.01 -1.85 -49.79
CA ALA A 579 -15.38 -2.18 -50.15
C ALA A 579 -16.29 -2.40 -48.93
N VAL A 580 -15.72 -2.46 -47.72
CA VAL A 580 -16.41 -2.47 -46.42
C VAL A 580 -16.28 -1.07 -45.81
N ASN A 581 -17.37 -0.50 -45.28
CA ASN A 581 -17.46 0.75 -44.49
C ASN A 581 -18.93 1.19 -44.35
N ILE A 582 -19.23 2.10 -43.43
CA ILE A 582 -20.57 2.70 -43.18
C ILE A 582 -21.29 3.37 -44.38
N ALA A 583 -20.68 3.43 -45.56
CA ALA A 583 -21.27 3.95 -46.79
C ALA A 583 -21.14 2.99 -48.00
N ALA A 584 -20.79 1.73 -47.76
CA ALA A 584 -20.86 0.64 -48.71
C ALA A 584 -22.31 0.36 -49.15
N THR A 585 -22.55 -0.80 -49.77
CA THR A 585 -23.90 -1.24 -50.12
C THR A 585 -23.93 -2.74 -50.02
N GLU A 586 -24.77 -3.27 -49.12
CA GLU A 586 -24.73 -4.67 -48.75
C GLU A 586 -24.93 -5.62 -49.95
N ALA A 587 -24.21 -6.74 -49.91
CA ALA A 587 -23.99 -7.66 -51.01
C ALA A 587 -24.63 -9.05 -50.80
N TRP A 588 -25.55 -9.16 -49.83
CA TRP A 588 -26.41 -10.29 -49.44
C TRP A 588 -25.92 -11.71 -49.82
N TYR A 589 -25.70 -12.50 -48.77
CA TYR A 589 -25.32 -13.90 -48.74
C TYR A 589 -23.88 -14.23 -49.17
N ASP A 590 -22.93 -13.31 -49.01
CA ASP A 590 -21.50 -13.54 -49.28
C ASP A 590 -20.64 -13.77 -48.02
N GLY A 591 -21.17 -13.41 -46.84
CA GLY A 591 -20.61 -13.63 -45.51
C GLY A 591 -19.90 -12.42 -44.90
N VAL A 592 -20.05 -11.24 -45.48
CA VAL A 592 -19.49 -9.96 -45.00
C VAL A 592 -20.63 -9.07 -44.47
N ASP A 593 -20.35 -8.33 -43.39
CA ASP A 593 -21.13 -7.16 -42.95
C ASP A 593 -20.42 -5.97 -43.61
N ALA A 594 -20.88 -5.57 -44.80
CA ALA A 594 -20.18 -4.64 -45.68
C ALA A 594 -20.49 -3.19 -45.34
N ASP A 595 -21.72 -2.87 -44.92
CA ASP A 595 -22.07 -1.51 -44.47
C ASP A 595 -21.95 -1.27 -42.95
N CYS A 596 -21.42 -2.25 -42.21
CA CYS A 596 -21.01 -2.16 -40.80
C CYS A 596 -22.15 -1.78 -39.83
N ASP A 597 -23.42 -1.94 -40.22
CA ASP A 597 -24.57 -1.61 -39.38
C ASP A 597 -24.89 -2.70 -38.34
N GLY A 598 -24.37 -3.92 -38.54
CA GLY A 598 -24.51 -5.06 -37.64
C GLY A 598 -25.77 -5.90 -37.83
N ALA A 599 -26.47 -5.76 -38.96
CA ALA A 599 -27.48 -6.70 -39.45
C ALA A 599 -26.89 -8.10 -39.77
N SER A 600 -27.75 -9.03 -40.16
CA SER A 600 -27.33 -10.33 -40.69
C SER A 600 -27.31 -10.26 -42.21
N ASP A 601 -26.18 -10.59 -42.85
CA ASP A 601 -26.03 -10.81 -44.31
C ASP A 601 -26.98 -11.89 -44.88
N TYR A 602 -27.79 -12.53 -44.03
CA TYR A 602 -28.77 -13.55 -44.37
C TYR A 602 -30.22 -13.17 -44.02
N ASP A 603 -30.51 -11.89 -43.72
CA ASP A 603 -31.83 -11.30 -43.40
C ASP A 603 -32.08 -10.11 -44.37
N ALA A 604 -32.38 -10.42 -45.64
CA ALA A 604 -32.23 -9.44 -46.72
C ALA A 604 -33.38 -8.41 -46.87
N ASP A 605 -34.47 -8.56 -46.10
CA ASP A 605 -35.56 -7.57 -46.00
C ASP A 605 -35.71 -6.90 -44.61
N ALA A 606 -34.89 -7.32 -43.64
CA ALA A 606 -34.74 -6.77 -42.30
C ALA A 606 -35.97 -6.94 -41.39
N ASP A 607 -36.57 -8.13 -41.40
CA ASP A 607 -37.64 -8.52 -40.47
C ASP A 607 -37.09 -9.14 -39.16
N GLY A 608 -35.89 -9.72 -39.20
CA GLY A 608 -35.19 -10.35 -38.07
C GLY A 608 -35.04 -11.87 -38.12
N PHE A 609 -35.42 -12.54 -39.22
CA PHE A 609 -35.22 -13.97 -39.44
C PHE A 609 -34.22 -14.25 -40.58
N ASP A 610 -33.22 -15.09 -40.33
CA ASP A 610 -32.29 -15.52 -41.40
C ASP A 610 -33.00 -16.45 -42.42
N SER A 611 -32.60 -16.40 -43.70
CA SER A 611 -33.00 -17.30 -44.78
C SER A 611 -32.78 -18.80 -44.51
N ASP A 612 -33.78 -19.65 -44.81
CA ASP A 612 -33.74 -21.11 -44.68
C ASP A 612 -32.59 -21.76 -45.48
N LEU A 613 -32.31 -21.21 -46.66
CA LEU A 613 -31.30 -21.66 -47.61
C LEU A 613 -29.88 -21.60 -47.01
N TYR A 614 -29.67 -20.68 -46.07
CA TYR A 614 -28.42 -20.45 -45.36
C TYR A 614 -28.41 -21.02 -43.93
N GLY A 615 -29.55 -21.56 -43.47
CA GLY A 615 -29.69 -22.31 -42.23
C GLY A 615 -30.50 -21.60 -41.14
N GLY A 616 -31.19 -20.51 -41.50
CA GLY A 616 -32.18 -19.84 -40.68
C GLY A 616 -33.56 -20.52 -40.72
N THR A 617 -34.61 -19.72 -40.85
CA THR A 617 -36.01 -20.15 -40.76
C THR A 617 -36.96 -19.49 -41.75
N ASP A 618 -36.60 -18.39 -42.41
CA ASP A 618 -37.50 -17.76 -43.38
C ASP A 618 -37.42 -18.39 -44.78
N CYS A 619 -38.58 -18.60 -45.40
CA CYS A 619 -38.76 -19.31 -46.66
C CYS A 619 -38.94 -18.41 -47.90
N ASP A 620 -39.11 -17.08 -47.75
CA ASP A 620 -38.98 -16.11 -48.87
C ASP A 620 -38.40 -14.76 -48.38
N ASP A 621 -37.08 -14.78 -48.13
CA ASP A 621 -36.16 -13.74 -47.60
C ASP A 621 -36.06 -12.45 -48.45
N ALA A 622 -37.21 -12.02 -48.98
CA ALA A 622 -37.41 -10.83 -49.79
C ALA A 622 -38.81 -10.20 -49.60
N ASP A 623 -39.67 -10.78 -48.75
CA ASP A 623 -40.94 -10.20 -48.31
C ASP A 623 -41.24 -10.50 -46.82
N ALA A 624 -40.80 -9.61 -45.94
CA ALA A 624 -40.99 -9.45 -44.48
C ALA A 624 -42.42 -9.64 -43.88
N ALA A 625 -43.34 -10.23 -44.65
CA ALA A 625 -44.63 -10.78 -44.22
C ALA A 625 -44.65 -12.33 -44.24
N VAL A 626 -43.63 -12.97 -44.79
CA VAL A 626 -43.32 -14.41 -44.73
C VAL A 626 -42.22 -14.59 -43.70
N ASN A 627 -42.41 -15.52 -42.74
CA ASN A 627 -41.44 -15.98 -41.73
C ASN A 627 -42.15 -16.84 -40.66
N THR A 628 -41.41 -17.59 -39.85
CA THR A 628 -42.00 -18.48 -38.82
C THR A 628 -42.78 -17.85 -37.65
N ASP A 629 -42.87 -16.52 -37.54
CA ASP A 629 -43.75 -15.80 -36.60
C ASP A 629 -44.92 -15.07 -37.31
N ALA A 630 -45.08 -15.25 -38.62
CA ALA A 630 -46.18 -14.73 -39.44
C ALA A 630 -47.53 -15.39 -39.11
N ALA A 631 -48.56 -15.13 -39.93
CA ALA A 631 -49.89 -15.69 -39.72
C ALA A 631 -50.59 -15.96 -41.05
N GLU A 632 -50.86 -17.24 -41.30
CA GLU A 632 -51.39 -17.75 -42.57
C GLU A 632 -52.72 -17.09 -43.01
N SER A 633 -52.79 -16.77 -44.31
CA SER A 633 -53.84 -16.00 -44.99
C SER A 633 -54.66 -16.78 -46.02
N TRP A 634 -54.50 -18.11 -46.10
CA TRP A 634 -55.34 -19.11 -46.79
C TRP A 634 -55.89 -18.74 -48.18
N TYR A 635 -55.48 -19.54 -49.15
CA TYR A 635 -55.82 -19.53 -50.57
C TYR A 635 -55.22 -18.40 -51.42
N ASP A 636 -54.08 -17.83 -51.03
CA ASP A 636 -53.36 -16.82 -51.84
C ASP A 636 -52.15 -17.38 -52.61
N GLY A 637 -51.67 -18.57 -52.22
CA GLY A 637 -50.62 -19.34 -52.86
C GLY A 637 -49.23 -19.22 -52.23
N VAL A 638 -49.11 -18.61 -51.06
CA VAL A 638 -47.85 -18.48 -50.28
C VAL A 638 -47.99 -19.22 -48.96
N ASP A 639 -46.95 -19.95 -48.55
CA ASP A 639 -46.78 -20.49 -47.19
C ASP A 639 -46.14 -19.37 -46.35
N GLN A 640 -46.92 -18.64 -45.55
CA GLN A 640 -46.42 -17.44 -44.86
C GLN A 640 -45.73 -17.75 -43.54
N ASP A 641 -46.23 -18.72 -42.75
CA ASP A 641 -45.58 -19.11 -41.49
C ASP A 641 -44.51 -20.21 -41.64
N CYS A 642 -44.19 -20.57 -42.88
CA CYS A 642 -43.09 -21.46 -43.30
C CYS A 642 -43.13 -22.85 -42.62
N ASP A 643 -44.31 -23.31 -42.19
CA ASP A 643 -44.46 -24.59 -41.49
C ASP A 643 -44.51 -25.80 -42.45
N GLY A 644 -44.73 -25.54 -43.74
CA GLY A 644 -44.72 -26.53 -44.82
C GLY A 644 -46.02 -27.33 -44.98
N LEU A 645 -47.14 -26.86 -44.42
CA LEU A 645 -48.49 -27.31 -44.77
C LEU A 645 -48.95 -26.76 -46.15
N SER A 646 -50.21 -27.00 -46.51
CA SER A 646 -50.78 -26.52 -47.77
C SER A 646 -51.69 -25.32 -47.50
N ASP A 647 -51.42 -24.18 -48.14
CA ASP A 647 -52.30 -22.99 -48.23
C ASP A 647 -53.74 -23.30 -48.72
N TYR A 648 -53.98 -24.54 -49.17
CA TYR A 648 -55.27 -25.03 -49.64
C TYR A 648 -55.91 -26.11 -48.74
N ASP A 649 -55.43 -26.32 -47.52
CA ASP A 649 -55.95 -27.25 -46.48
C ASP A 649 -56.25 -26.44 -45.19
N ALA A 650 -57.32 -25.62 -45.21
CA ALA A 650 -57.51 -24.57 -44.20
C ALA A 650 -58.07 -25.05 -42.84
N ASP A 651 -58.41 -26.33 -42.71
CA ASP A 651 -58.83 -26.95 -41.44
C ASP A 651 -57.88 -28.05 -40.92
N GLY A 652 -56.90 -28.47 -41.72
CA GLY A 652 -55.74 -29.25 -41.31
C GLY A 652 -55.96 -30.76 -41.25
N ASP A 653 -56.75 -31.29 -42.18
CA ASP A 653 -57.08 -32.72 -42.24
C ASP A 653 -56.20 -33.53 -43.22
N GLY A 654 -55.55 -32.84 -44.15
CA GLY A 654 -54.60 -33.39 -45.13
C GLY A 654 -55.12 -33.51 -46.57
N PHE A 655 -56.27 -32.91 -46.91
CA PHE A 655 -56.80 -32.85 -48.27
C PHE A 655 -56.97 -31.41 -48.78
N ASP A 656 -56.40 -31.09 -49.95
CA ASP A 656 -56.57 -29.76 -50.55
C ASP A 656 -58.02 -29.54 -51.04
N SER A 657 -58.51 -28.31 -50.88
CA SER A 657 -59.80 -27.82 -51.39
C SER A 657 -60.02 -28.10 -52.89
N ALA A 658 -61.16 -28.71 -53.24
CA ALA A 658 -61.59 -28.89 -54.63
C ALA A 658 -61.88 -27.55 -55.36
N SER A 659 -62.03 -26.43 -54.63
CA SER A 659 -62.10 -25.10 -55.26
C SER A 659 -60.77 -24.70 -55.93
N TYR A 660 -59.66 -25.23 -55.44
CA TYR A 660 -58.30 -24.95 -55.93
C TYR A 660 -57.67 -26.13 -56.69
N GLY A 661 -58.36 -27.27 -56.73
CA GLY A 661 -58.01 -28.41 -57.59
C GLY A 661 -57.49 -29.63 -56.85
N GLY A 662 -57.63 -29.67 -55.52
CA GLY A 662 -57.67 -30.91 -54.76
C GLY A 662 -59.01 -31.64 -54.90
N ASP A 663 -59.35 -32.42 -53.88
CA ASP A 663 -60.49 -33.34 -53.92
C ASP A 663 -61.52 -33.09 -52.78
N ASP A 664 -61.26 -32.22 -51.78
CA ASP A 664 -62.22 -31.94 -50.70
C ASP A 664 -63.36 -30.96 -51.06
N CYS A 665 -64.56 -31.22 -50.55
CA CYS A 665 -65.79 -30.50 -50.84
C CYS A 665 -66.29 -29.51 -49.75
N ASP A 666 -65.73 -29.46 -48.53
CA ASP A 666 -65.98 -28.40 -47.52
C ASP A 666 -64.76 -28.16 -46.61
N ASP A 667 -63.78 -27.45 -47.17
CA ASP A 667 -62.47 -26.99 -46.63
C ASP A 667 -62.57 -26.02 -45.43
N SER A 668 -63.61 -26.19 -44.62
CA SER A 668 -63.86 -25.49 -43.37
C SER A 668 -64.30 -26.45 -42.24
N ASN A 669 -64.25 -27.76 -42.50
CA ASN A 669 -64.68 -28.85 -41.65
C ASN A 669 -63.91 -30.16 -41.93
N ALA A 670 -62.84 -30.40 -41.15
CA ALA A 670 -61.96 -31.59 -41.05
C ALA A 670 -62.64 -32.97 -40.73
N ASN A 671 -63.84 -33.19 -41.26
CA ASN A 671 -64.67 -34.39 -41.17
C ASN A 671 -65.37 -34.66 -42.53
N THR A 672 -65.43 -33.67 -43.41
CA THR A 672 -65.74 -33.79 -44.84
C THR A 672 -64.39 -33.94 -45.55
N TYR A 673 -64.21 -35.01 -46.33
CA TYR A 673 -63.01 -35.28 -47.13
C TYR A 673 -63.17 -36.54 -47.98
N PRO A 674 -62.38 -36.72 -49.07
CA PRO A 674 -62.40 -37.91 -49.93
C PRO A 674 -62.36 -39.25 -49.19
N GLY A 675 -63.50 -39.94 -49.14
CA GLY A 675 -63.66 -41.23 -48.46
C GLY A 675 -63.83 -41.15 -46.93
N ALA A 676 -64.32 -40.04 -46.39
CA ALA A 676 -64.94 -39.97 -45.08
C ALA A 676 -66.18 -40.92 -44.98
N PRO A 677 -66.77 -41.15 -43.79
CA PRO A 677 -67.94 -42.02 -43.67
C PRO A 677 -69.24 -41.20 -43.57
N ASP A 678 -70.10 -41.26 -44.58
CA ASP A 678 -71.41 -40.61 -44.57
C ASP A 678 -72.38 -41.15 -43.50
N ASP A 679 -73.23 -40.26 -42.99
CA ASP A 679 -74.35 -40.56 -42.10
C ASP A 679 -75.66 -40.54 -42.92
N PRO A 680 -76.28 -41.70 -43.23
CA PRO A 680 -77.33 -41.76 -44.25
C PRO A 680 -78.56 -40.89 -43.95
N ASN A 681 -79.05 -40.19 -44.98
CA ASN A 681 -80.27 -39.35 -45.00
C ASN A 681 -80.16 -37.98 -44.25
N ASP A 682 -78.97 -37.42 -44.00
CA ASP A 682 -78.86 -36.05 -43.49
C ASP A 682 -78.77 -34.96 -44.59
N GLY A 683 -78.30 -35.34 -45.78
CA GLY A 683 -78.20 -34.48 -46.96
C GLY A 683 -76.85 -33.77 -47.13
N VAL A 684 -75.81 -34.21 -46.41
CA VAL A 684 -74.42 -33.80 -46.61
C VAL A 684 -73.68 -34.92 -47.33
N ASP A 685 -72.96 -34.57 -48.39
CA ASP A 685 -71.97 -35.41 -49.06
C ASP A 685 -70.65 -35.19 -48.31
N ASN A 686 -70.25 -36.17 -47.48
CA ASN A 686 -69.06 -36.06 -46.62
C ASN A 686 -67.85 -36.74 -47.26
N ASP A 687 -68.06 -37.79 -48.07
CA ASP A 687 -66.98 -38.53 -48.75
C ASP A 687 -66.61 -37.96 -50.14
N CYS A 688 -67.39 -36.99 -50.62
CA CYS A 688 -67.22 -36.22 -51.84
C CYS A 688 -67.34 -37.03 -53.15
N ASP A 689 -67.95 -38.24 -53.15
CA ASP A 689 -68.16 -39.03 -54.39
C ASP A 689 -69.34 -38.55 -55.27
N GLY A 690 -70.24 -37.73 -54.71
CA GLY A 690 -71.36 -37.12 -55.43
C GLY A 690 -72.59 -38.01 -55.67
N ALA A 691 -72.74 -39.13 -54.95
CA ALA A 691 -73.94 -39.96 -54.99
C ALA A 691 -75.16 -39.29 -54.34
N SER A 692 -76.36 -39.48 -54.92
CA SER A 692 -77.62 -39.17 -54.22
C SER A 692 -77.97 -40.32 -53.28
N GLU A 693 -77.88 -40.09 -51.97
CA GLU A 693 -78.40 -41.00 -50.93
C GLU A 693 -79.96 -41.10 -50.94
N SER A 694 -80.64 -40.55 -51.95
CA SER A 694 -82.11 -40.46 -52.06
C SER A 694 -82.74 -41.15 -53.30
N ASP A 695 -81.96 -41.54 -54.31
CA ASP A 695 -82.36 -42.44 -55.42
C ASP A 695 -81.91 -43.87 -55.06
N ARG A 696 -82.85 -44.74 -54.70
CA ARG A 696 -82.52 -46.00 -54.04
C ARG A 696 -82.34 -47.18 -55.00
N ASP A 697 -82.83 -47.08 -56.22
CA ASP A 697 -82.78 -48.19 -57.20
C ASP A 697 -82.04 -47.84 -58.50
N GLY A 698 -81.70 -46.55 -58.71
CA GLY A 698 -80.71 -46.05 -59.66
C GLY A 698 -81.29 -45.69 -61.03
N ASP A 699 -82.52 -45.20 -61.07
CA ASP A 699 -83.23 -44.84 -62.32
C ASP A 699 -83.16 -43.34 -62.66
N GLY A 700 -82.83 -42.49 -61.69
CA GLY A 700 -82.68 -41.05 -61.83
C GLY A 700 -83.82 -40.20 -61.27
N TYR A 701 -84.80 -40.76 -60.56
CA TYR A 701 -85.86 -40.00 -59.87
C TYR A 701 -85.87 -40.28 -58.36
N ASP A 702 -85.66 -39.24 -57.53
CA ASP A 702 -85.71 -39.39 -56.08
C ASP A 702 -87.14 -39.73 -55.58
N ASN A 703 -87.22 -40.47 -54.46
CA ASN A 703 -88.47 -40.91 -53.83
C ASN A 703 -89.40 -39.72 -53.43
N THR A 704 -90.71 -39.84 -53.74
CA THR A 704 -91.76 -38.88 -53.28
C THR A 704 -91.80 -38.64 -51.76
N ALA A 705 -91.30 -39.56 -50.94
CA ALA A 705 -91.17 -39.39 -49.49
C ALA A 705 -90.13 -38.33 -49.09
N PHE A 706 -89.14 -38.04 -49.95
CA PHE A 706 -88.09 -37.04 -49.74
C PHE A 706 -88.25 -35.79 -50.62
N GLY A 707 -89.22 -35.80 -51.54
CA GLY A 707 -89.63 -34.63 -52.32
C GLY A 707 -89.25 -34.66 -53.79
N GLY A 708 -88.78 -35.80 -54.30
CA GLY A 708 -88.80 -36.09 -55.74
C GLY A 708 -90.20 -36.53 -56.20
N ASP A 709 -90.27 -37.06 -57.43
CA ASP A 709 -91.53 -37.36 -58.12
C ASP A 709 -91.76 -38.87 -58.36
N ASP A 710 -90.87 -39.77 -57.90
CA ASP A 710 -91.07 -41.23 -58.05
C ASP A 710 -92.11 -41.81 -57.07
N CYS A 711 -93.04 -42.60 -57.62
CA CYS A 711 -94.11 -43.29 -56.91
C CYS A 711 -93.80 -44.75 -56.51
N ASP A 712 -92.72 -45.40 -56.98
CA ASP A 712 -92.24 -46.72 -56.49
C ASP A 712 -90.71 -46.89 -56.56
N ASP A 713 -89.97 -46.21 -55.66
CA ASP A 713 -88.50 -46.21 -55.38
C ASP A 713 -87.94 -47.58 -54.89
N ALA A 714 -88.39 -48.62 -55.55
CA ALA A 714 -87.88 -49.98 -55.53
C ALA A 714 -88.08 -50.67 -56.90
N ASN A 715 -88.55 -49.95 -57.92
CA ASN A 715 -88.85 -50.44 -59.26
C ASN A 715 -88.76 -49.34 -60.35
N SER A 716 -87.53 -49.07 -60.80
CA SER A 716 -86.98 -48.42 -62.03
C SER A 716 -87.70 -48.59 -63.39
N SER A 717 -88.97 -48.96 -63.39
CA SER A 717 -89.87 -49.04 -64.56
C SER A 717 -91.27 -48.47 -64.29
N ILE A 718 -91.46 -47.85 -63.12
CA ILE A 718 -92.57 -46.96 -62.77
C ILE A 718 -91.89 -45.67 -62.31
N ASN A 719 -91.99 -44.59 -63.09
CA ASN A 719 -91.38 -43.29 -62.80
C ASN A 719 -91.91 -42.22 -63.79
N PRO A 720 -91.81 -40.92 -63.49
CA PRO A 720 -92.31 -39.82 -64.35
C PRO A 720 -91.72 -39.70 -65.78
N GLY A 721 -90.84 -40.61 -66.20
CA GLY A 721 -90.30 -40.71 -67.56
C GLY A 721 -90.73 -41.95 -68.33
N ALA A 722 -91.66 -42.75 -67.83
CA ALA A 722 -92.18 -43.94 -68.50
C ALA A 722 -93.03 -43.62 -69.76
N GLU A 723 -93.54 -44.66 -70.44
CA GLU A 723 -94.48 -44.54 -71.57
C GLU A 723 -95.74 -45.35 -71.21
N GLU A 724 -96.84 -44.67 -70.88
CA GLU A 724 -98.07 -45.27 -70.36
C GLU A 724 -98.74 -46.26 -71.35
N VAL A 725 -99.26 -47.38 -70.80
CA VAL A 725 -99.83 -48.54 -71.47
C VAL A 725 -101.33 -48.69 -71.14
N TRP A 726 -102.05 -47.57 -71.18
CA TRP A 726 -103.51 -47.39 -71.16
C TRP A 726 -104.40 -48.64 -70.96
N TYR A 727 -105.18 -48.59 -69.90
CA TYR A 727 -106.15 -49.57 -69.41
C TYR A 727 -105.54 -50.90 -68.92
N ASP A 728 -104.31 -50.87 -68.40
CA ASP A 728 -103.58 -52.02 -67.82
C ASP A 728 -103.84 -52.17 -66.31
N GLY A 729 -104.06 -51.04 -65.61
CA GLY A 729 -104.31 -50.98 -64.16
C GLY A 729 -103.07 -50.65 -63.32
N VAL A 730 -102.02 -50.09 -63.93
CA VAL A 730 -100.85 -49.50 -63.29
C VAL A 730 -100.66 -48.08 -63.84
N ASP A 731 -100.34 -47.14 -62.97
CA ASP A 731 -99.92 -45.77 -63.32
C ASP A 731 -98.39 -45.81 -63.46
N GLN A 732 -97.86 -45.78 -64.69
CA GLN A 732 -96.44 -46.00 -64.96
C GLN A 732 -95.63 -44.70 -65.01
N ASP A 733 -96.21 -43.60 -65.49
CA ASP A 733 -95.59 -42.26 -65.46
C ASP A 733 -96.00 -41.41 -64.25
N CYS A 734 -96.63 -42.03 -63.23
CA CYS A 734 -97.01 -41.44 -61.95
C CYS A 734 -97.89 -40.18 -62.08
N ASP A 735 -98.56 -39.98 -63.22
CA ASP A 735 -99.38 -38.81 -63.56
C ASP A 735 -100.83 -38.94 -63.06
N GLY A 736 -101.26 -40.19 -62.81
CA GLY A 736 -102.56 -40.54 -62.24
C GLY A 736 -103.64 -41.00 -63.22
N ASN A 737 -103.37 -41.08 -64.53
CA ASN A 737 -104.40 -41.29 -65.56
C ASN A 737 -104.16 -42.53 -66.45
N ASP A 738 -104.73 -43.69 -66.07
CA ASP A 738 -104.74 -44.95 -66.87
C ASP A 738 -106.02 -45.10 -67.75
N ASP A 739 -107.06 -44.29 -67.52
CA ASP A 739 -108.43 -44.56 -68.01
C ASP A 739 -109.18 -43.41 -68.74
N ASP A 740 -108.54 -42.27 -69.05
CA ASP A 740 -109.06 -41.16 -69.89
C ASP A 740 -108.05 -40.84 -71.03
N GLN A 741 -108.29 -41.33 -72.25
CA GLN A 741 -107.29 -41.32 -73.32
C GLN A 741 -107.24 -40.03 -74.16
N ASP A 742 -108.32 -39.24 -74.23
CA ASP A 742 -108.33 -37.97 -74.98
C ASP A 742 -108.29 -36.72 -74.10
N SER A 743 -108.34 -36.91 -72.77
CA SER A 743 -108.13 -35.93 -71.71
C SER A 743 -109.20 -34.84 -71.64
N ASP A 744 -110.47 -35.19 -71.90
CA ASP A 744 -111.61 -34.29 -71.68
C ASP A 744 -112.17 -34.32 -70.23
N GLY A 745 -111.74 -35.31 -69.43
CA GLY A 745 -112.06 -35.46 -68.01
C GLY A 745 -113.09 -36.56 -67.70
N TYR A 746 -113.40 -37.44 -68.65
CA TYR A 746 -114.36 -38.54 -68.51
C TYR A 746 -113.72 -39.88 -68.88
N ALA A 747 -113.58 -40.78 -67.90
CA ALA A 747 -112.96 -42.08 -68.13
C ALA A 747 -113.80 -43.02 -69.01
N VAL A 748 -113.12 -43.98 -69.66
CA VAL A 748 -113.64 -44.97 -70.63
C VAL A 748 -114.87 -45.78 -70.20
N ASP A 749 -115.16 -45.86 -68.90
CA ASP A 749 -116.33 -46.58 -68.35
C ASP A 749 -117.62 -45.73 -68.31
N THR A 750 -117.45 -44.40 -68.37
CA THR A 750 -118.51 -43.40 -68.23
C THR A 750 -118.64 -42.48 -69.44
N ASP A 751 -117.58 -42.29 -70.23
CA ASP A 751 -117.63 -41.50 -71.45
C ASP A 751 -118.51 -42.13 -72.56
N CYS A 752 -119.04 -41.31 -73.46
CA CYS A 752 -119.83 -41.73 -74.61
C CYS A 752 -118.98 -42.10 -75.85
N ASP A 753 -117.73 -41.62 -76.02
CA ASP A 753 -116.75 -42.06 -77.05
C ASP A 753 -115.29 -41.60 -76.74
N ASP A 754 -114.55 -42.36 -75.91
CA ASP A 754 -113.23 -42.13 -75.25
C ASP A 754 -112.02 -41.93 -76.21
N THR A 755 -112.26 -41.37 -77.39
CA THR A 755 -111.29 -41.01 -78.43
C THR A 755 -111.68 -39.75 -79.24
N ASP A 756 -112.72 -39.01 -78.85
CA ASP A 756 -113.19 -37.75 -79.45
C ASP A 756 -113.71 -36.76 -78.37
N PRO A 757 -112.87 -35.81 -77.87
CA PRO A 757 -113.08 -34.99 -76.65
C PRO A 757 -114.18 -33.90 -76.76
N ASP A 758 -115.13 -34.08 -77.69
CA ASP A 758 -116.32 -33.25 -77.92
C ASP A 758 -117.62 -34.04 -77.57
N VAL A 759 -117.53 -35.28 -77.03
CA VAL A 759 -118.62 -36.28 -77.03
C VAL A 759 -119.11 -36.74 -75.63
N TYR A 760 -118.58 -36.17 -74.55
CA TYR A 760 -118.82 -36.55 -73.14
C TYR A 760 -120.25 -36.48 -72.55
N PRO A 761 -120.51 -37.20 -71.42
CA PRO A 761 -121.72 -37.06 -70.62
C PRO A 761 -121.96 -35.62 -70.12
N GLY A 762 -122.96 -34.96 -70.71
CA GLY A 762 -123.34 -33.58 -70.43
C GLY A 762 -122.87 -32.59 -71.51
N ALA A 763 -122.14 -33.07 -72.52
CA ALA A 763 -121.77 -32.30 -73.69
C ALA A 763 -123.02 -31.72 -74.40
N PRO A 764 -122.92 -30.62 -75.19
CA PRO A 764 -124.06 -29.86 -75.73
C PRO A 764 -125.01 -30.60 -76.70
N GLY A 765 -125.77 -31.57 -76.18
CA GLY A 765 -126.62 -32.51 -76.91
C GLY A 765 -127.02 -33.77 -76.11
N TRP A 766 -126.40 -34.01 -74.95
CA TRP A 766 -126.50 -35.23 -74.12
C TRP A 766 -126.79 -34.90 -72.64
N THR A 767 -126.98 -35.92 -71.78
CA THR A 767 -126.81 -35.78 -70.31
C THR A 767 -125.51 -36.35 -69.80
N GLU A 768 -125.22 -36.06 -68.54
CA GLU A 768 -124.48 -36.90 -67.59
C GLU A 768 -124.80 -38.43 -67.56
N ASP A 769 -125.74 -38.94 -68.39
CA ASP A 769 -126.05 -40.38 -68.59
C ASP A 769 -125.97 -40.81 -70.08
N CYS A 770 -125.47 -39.95 -70.97
CA CYS A 770 -125.66 -40.03 -72.43
C CYS A 770 -127.17 -40.08 -72.88
N GLU A 771 -128.13 -39.49 -72.10
CA GLU A 771 -129.61 -39.43 -72.28
C GLU A 771 -130.38 -38.11 -71.79
N GLU A 772 -131.21 -38.14 -70.68
CA GLU A 772 -132.09 -37.10 -70.02
C GLU A 772 -132.27 -37.26 -68.43
N ILE A 773 -132.04 -36.22 -67.55
CA ILE A 773 -131.72 -36.36 -66.07
C ILE A 773 -132.41 -35.40 -65.02
N VAL A 774 -132.31 -35.65 -63.67
CA VAL A 774 -132.59 -34.74 -62.47
C VAL A 774 -131.93 -35.21 -61.10
N ASP A 775 -132.06 -34.47 -59.96
CA ASP A 775 -131.02 -34.26 -58.87
C ASP A 775 -131.31 -34.50 -57.32
N THR A 776 -130.26 -34.37 -56.45
CA THR A 776 -130.14 -34.34 -54.91
C THR A 776 -130.07 -35.68 -54.08
N GLY A 777 -129.54 -35.85 -52.83
CA GLY A 777 -128.84 -35.09 -51.72
C GLY A 777 -129.03 -35.80 -50.29
N THR A 778 -128.38 -35.64 -49.09
CA THR A 778 -127.20 -34.94 -48.43
C THR A 778 -126.95 -35.42 -46.92
N ASP A 779 -125.84 -35.04 -46.21
CA ASP A 779 -125.62 -34.80 -44.71
C ASP A 779 -124.82 -35.79 -43.72
N ASP A 780 -124.34 -35.30 -42.53
CA ASP A 780 -123.70 -35.92 -41.28
C ASP A 780 -122.17 -36.41 -41.23
N THR A 781 -121.46 -36.81 -40.11
CA THR A 781 -120.83 -36.09 -38.90
C THR A 781 -119.72 -36.85 -38.04
N GLY A 782 -118.63 -36.20 -37.51
CA GLY A 782 -117.94 -36.40 -36.15
C GLY A 782 -116.53 -37.10 -35.89
N ALA A 783 -115.58 -36.54 -35.05
CA ALA A 783 -114.34 -37.16 -34.43
C ALA A 783 -113.59 -36.30 -33.30
N ASP A 784 -112.37 -36.67 -32.77
CA ASP A 784 -111.75 -36.26 -31.43
C ASP A 784 -110.17 -36.02 -31.35
N ASP A 785 -109.66 -35.54 -30.18
CA ASP A 785 -108.28 -35.31 -29.59
C ASP A 785 -107.51 -33.96 -29.82
N SER A 786 -106.36 -33.75 -29.13
CA SER A 786 -106.04 -32.49 -28.37
C SER A 786 -104.72 -31.71 -28.63
N SER A 787 -104.56 -30.51 -28.01
CA SER A 787 -103.57 -29.46 -28.38
C SER A 787 -103.16 -28.46 -27.26
N ALA A 788 -101.98 -27.82 -27.41
CA ALA A 788 -101.63 -26.41 -27.04
C ALA A 788 -101.48 -25.97 -25.55
N ASP A 789 -100.76 -24.88 -25.16
CA ASP A 789 -99.61 -24.11 -25.73
C ASP A 789 -99.11 -22.99 -24.73
N ASP A 790 -97.95 -22.36 -25.04
CA ASP A 790 -97.59 -20.92 -24.91
C ASP A 790 -96.88 -20.29 -23.66
N THR A 791 -95.92 -19.39 -23.97
CA THR A 791 -95.14 -18.39 -23.16
C THR A 791 -94.16 -18.87 -22.06
N GLY A 792 -92.99 -18.24 -21.82
CA GLY A 792 -92.24 -17.20 -22.55
C GLY A 792 -91.62 -16.09 -21.65
N GLY A 793 -90.29 -15.89 -21.62
CA GLY A 793 -89.68 -14.70 -20.97
C GLY A 793 -88.20 -14.78 -20.49
N SER A 794 -87.32 -14.03 -21.18
CA SER A 794 -85.88 -13.78 -20.93
C SER A 794 -85.44 -13.28 -19.53
N THR A 795 -84.21 -13.61 -19.07
CA THR A 795 -83.17 -12.61 -18.68
C THR A 795 -81.76 -13.21 -18.42
N ASP A 796 -80.75 -12.33 -18.26
CA ASP A 796 -79.33 -12.49 -18.59
C ASP A 796 -78.35 -12.93 -17.45
N LYS A 797 -77.20 -13.46 -17.87
CA LYS A 797 -75.83 -13.62 -17.30
C LYS A 797 -75.48 -13.49 -15.80
N GLY A 798 -74.47 -14.30 -15.41
CA GLY A 798 -73.48 -13.98 -14.36
C GLY A 798 -72.55 -15.16 -13.99
N GLY A 799 -71.25 -15.11 -14.34
CA GLY A 799 -70.26 -16.15 -14.04
C GLY A 799 -68.80 -15.67 -14.10
N CYS A 800 -67.88 -16.37 -13.43
CA CYS A 800 -66.46 -16.01 -13.20
C CYS A 800 -65.51 -17.09 -13.79
N GLY A 801 -64.20 -16.89 -13.97
CA GLY A 801 -63.30 -15.72 -13.74
C GLY A 801 -61.81 -16.15 -13.66
N GLU A 802 -60.88 -15.19 -13.53
CA GLU A 802 -59.44 -15.32 -13.20
C GLU A 802 -58.55 -16.21 -14.13
N GLY A 803 -57.46 -15.76 -14.81
CA GLY A 803 -56.90 -14.42 -15.06
C GLY A 803 -55.38 -14.30 -14.80
N CYS A 804 -54.60 -13.64 -15.68
CA CYS A 804 -53.25 -13.14 -15.35
C CYS A 804 -52.63 -12.15 -16.38
N ALA A 805 -51.83 -11.19 -15.85
CA ALA A 805 -50.64 -10.51 -16.41
C ALA A 805 -50.62 -9.66 -17.72
N SER A 806 -49.75 -8.63 -17.65
CA SER A 806 -48.95 -8.00 -18.74
C SER A 806 -49.49 -6.85 -19.62
N SER A 807 -48.50 -6.00 -19.94
CA SER A 807 -48.26 -5.01 -21.03
C SER A 807 -48.66 -5.40 -22.46
N SER A 808 -48.74 -4.50 -23.47
CA SER A 808 -48.68 -3.02 -23.52
C SER A 808 -49.10 -2.45 -24.90
N SER A 809 -49.09 -1.11 -25.03
CA SER A 809 -48.94 -0.25 -26.24
C SER A 809 -48.36 -0.87 -27.53
N SER A 810 -48.62 -0.35 -28.75
CA SER A 810 -49.55 0.69 -29.23
C SER A 810 -49.42 0.89 -30.75
N SER A 811 -50.50 1.23 -31.47
CA SER A 811 -50.44 1.58 -32.90
C SER A 811 -50.51 3.10 -33.13
N GLY A 812 -49.66 3.66 -34.02
CA GLY A 812 -49.98 4.93 -34.69
C GLY A 812 -48.94 6.05 -34.71
N ALA A 813 -48.03 5.94 -35.68
CA ALA A 813 -47.64 7.02 -36.60
C ALA A 813 -46.61 8.12 -36.20
N SER A 814 -45.45 7.98 -36.85
CA SER A 814 -44.83 8.99 -37.73
C SER A 814 -44.09 10.18 -37.10
N MET A 815 -42.75 10.04 -37.10
CA MET A 815 -41.79 11.13 -37.05
C MET A 815 -41.75 11.88 -38.40
N PHE A 816 -41.26 13.13 -38.44
CA PHE A 816 -41.08 13.86 -39.70
C PHE A 816 -39.77 14.69 -39.73
N ALA A 817 -38.87 14.30 -40.63
CA ALA A 817 -37.70 15.02 -41.16
C ALA A 817 -36.60 15.49 -40.18
N LEU A 818 -35.38 14.96 -40.40
CA LEU A 818 -34.11 15.63 -40.08
C LEU A 818 -33.94 16.93 -40.89
N LEU A 819 -33.04 17.80 -40.43
CA LEU A 819 -32.06 18.45 -41.32
C LEU A 819 -30.84 19.04 -40.57
N LEU A 820 -29.77 18.23 -40.55
CA LEU A 820 -28.32 18.53 -40.55
C LEU A 820 -27.64 19.59 -39.63
N ALA A 821 -26.64 19.07 -38.90
CA ALA A 821 -25.21 19.45 -38.93
C ALA A 821 -24.64 20.63 -38.10
N GLY A 822 -23.35 20.47 -37.72
CA GLY A 822 -22.53 21.40 -36.92
C GLY A 822 -22.24 20.87 -35.50
N LEU A 823 -21.26 19.98 -35.25
CA LEU A 823 -19.79 20.18 -35.26
C LEU A 823 -19.34 21.40 -34.41
N LEU A 824 -18.37 21.35 -33.48
CA LEU A 824 -17.38 20.31 -33.15
C LEU A 824 -16.91 20.39 -31.67
N LEU A 825 -16.24 19.32 -31.24
CA LEU A 825 -15.11 19.23 -30.29
C LEU A 825 -15.19 19.50 -28.76
N ARG A 826 -14.61 18.51 -28.05
CA ARG A 826 -13.92 18.57 -26.73
C ARG A 826 -12.69 19.53 -26.81
N ARG A 827 -11.88 19.82 -25.79
CA ARG A 827 -11.56 19.10 -24.54
C ARG A 827 -11.15 20.09 -23.43
N ARG A 828 -10.89 19.56 -22.23
CA ARG A 828 -10.44 20.33 -21.05
C ARG A 828 -8.92 20.29 -20.90
N ARG A 829 -8.35 21.46 -20.57
CA ARG A 829 -7.17 21.66 -19.71
C ARG A 829 -5.81 21.19 -20.26
N ARG A 830 -4.65 21.66 -19.77
CA ARG A 830 -4.23 22.44 -18.56
C ARG A 830 -5.25 23.37 -17.89
#